data_AF-A0A2D3TAF6-F1
#
_entry.id   AF-A0A2D3TAF6-F1
#
_cell.length_a   1.000
_cell.length_b   1.000
_cell.length_c   1.000
_cell.angle_alpha   90.00
_cell.angle_beta   90.00
_cell.angle_gamma   90.00
#
_symmetry.space_group_name_H-M   'P 1'
#
loop_
_entity.id
_entity.type
_entity.pdbx_description
1 polymer ?
#
loop_
_entity_poly.entity_id
_entity_poly.type
_entity_poly.pdbx_seq_one_letter_code
_entity_poly.pdbx_strand_id
1 'polypeptide(L)'
;MSSNIHAHTPEVTVLDNRGLTVRTIGYHRHPETPDVTEERITRHQFDARGHLVTSIDPRLFARQQHDKTVKPNVSYLTNLTGDVIRTESPDAGITVSLSDIARRPHWSKNAVGALQTWQYEADTLPGRLLSVTEQPQGESARITERVVYAGHNENEKAHNLAGQAVRHYDTAGLTQTDSLALTGTPLAVTRQLLPEGTPADWQGTQESAWQTSLSADIFTTHSTADATGATLTHTDAKGHQQRLTYDVSGLLTESGLTLKGQPEQIILKSLTWSAAGQKLREAHGNGVVTTYRYEPETQRLTAIKTERPTGHAAGVKVLQDLRYTYDPVGNVLRILDEAEPTRFWRNQKVVPENTYTYDSLYQLVKATGREKADIKNQGISPTAVSIPLATDNTAYTAWTRRYTYDTGNNLTRIRHHAPASGNTYTTEITVSHRSNRAVLSKLTTNPTKVDSLFDAGGHQMQLQPGQSLTWTARGELLNVMPVVRDEQAADAETYRYDATRQRVIKTTVQQTGNSRQTQRVVYLPNLELRTTQRGETLKEVLQVITVGEAGRAQVRVLHWEAGKPDGINNNQLRYSYDNLIGSSTLELDGMGEIISQEEYYPYGGTAVWTARNQTEADYKTRRYSGKERDATGLYYYGYRYYQPWVGRWLSADPANTVDGLNLYRMVRNNPINLYDKDGLIPNRDSKLLTYNVTLRHLKPEIIPPASVDQSFETIPEVIRLRNALTPQAFKKTPLLGGIINKNDATLSDENKRIVNNKKGGGQLPLAAIKVSASTPDRYYHALQIVKDKEHSAEFAYWVPESGYVDIPILPKKGEPKLVFTDGFSGCSLVADKLNDSTIRVYHVKGDQEDTQYNDDNIHHGDGMINVMDYFDYGVSIDRINFTQKQNITGTAFIKFNDSKNIWDIHFQSLLDPPRILIPPSTKKHTLQTTFPSSSQVTQVGVKSLSIDPISVSEETFSPNEVKNRLAINLAPWRKAREEAMNRVWRL
;
A
#
# COMPACT_ATOMS: atom_id res chain seq x y z
N MET A 1 31.29 15.99 -21.94
CA MET A 1 30.04 15.21 -21.90
C MET A 1 29.77 14.89 -20.45
N SER A 2 28.71 15.40 -19.82
CA SER A 2 28.45 15.09 -18.41
C SER A 2 28.07 13.61 -18.29
N SER A 3 28.83 12.82 -17.52
CA SER A 3 28.47 11.45 -17.18
C SER A 3 27.08 11.45 -16.54
N ASN A 4 26.13 10.72 -17.14
CA ASN A 4 24.81 10.54 -16.56
C ASN A 4 24.99 9.84 -15.20
N ILE A 5 24.49 10.45 -14.12
CA ILE A 5 24.61 9.98 -12.72
C ILE A 5 24.15 8.52 -12.56
N HIS A 6 23.22 8.05 -13.40
CA HIS A 6 22.65 6.71 -13.37
C HIS A 6 23.26 5.75 -14.42
N ALA A 7 24.17 6.22 -15.28
CA ALA A 7 24.82 5.34 -16.26
C ALA A 7 25.72 4.32 -15.55
N HIS A 8 25.57 3.05 -15.90
CA HIS A 8 26.34 1.94 -15.32
C HIS A 8 26.19 1.83 -13.78
N THR A 9 25.00 2.13 -13.25
CA THR A 9 24.68 1.86 -11.85
C THR A 9 23.53 0.85 -11.68
N PRO A 10 23.64 -0.37 -12.24
CA PRO A 10 22.61 -1.39 -12.08
C PRO A 10 22.56 -1.92 -10.63
N GLU A 11 21.43 -2.51 -10.25
CA GLU A 11 21.41 -3.43 -9.11
C GLU A 11 21.76 -4.83 -9.61
N VAL A 12 22.73 -5.49 -8.97
CA VAL A 12 23.22 -6.81 -9.39
C VAL A 12 22.99 -7.82 -8.27
N THR A 13 22.31 -8.91 -8.60
CA THR A 13 22.11 -10.07 -7.72
C THR A 13 23.13 -11.15 -8.07
N VAL A 14 23.98 -11.53 -7.11
CA VAL A 14 24.97 -12.60 -7.28
C VAL A 14 24.47 -13.86 -6.60
N LEU A 15 24.39 -14.95 -7.37
CA LEU A 15 23.92 -16.25 -6.91
C LEU A 15 25.07 -17.18 -6.54
N ASP A 16 24.83 -18.10 -5.60
CA ASP A 16 25.70 -19.28 -5.41
C ASP A 16 25.35 -20.40 -6.41
N ASN A 17 26.07 -21.53 -6.32
CA ASN A 17 25.83 -22.69 -7.18
C ASN A 17 24.45 -23.34 -6.98
N ARG A 18 23.72 -23.00 -5.91
CA ARG A 18 22.36 -23.47 -5.59
C ARG A 18 21.27 -22.50 -6.05
N GLY A 19 21.63 -21.34 -6.58
CA GLY A 19 20.67 -20.30 -6.99
C GLY A 19 20.24 -19.37 -5.85
N LEU A 20 20.92 -19.38 -4.71
CA LEU A 20 20.62 -18.50 -3.58
C LEU A 20 21.37 -17.18 -3.70
N THR A 21 20.71 -16.06 -3.38
CA THR A 21 21.29 -14.71 -3.47
C THR A 21 22.33 -14.46 -2.38
N VAL A 22 23.62 -14.60 -2.70
CA VAL A 22 24.72 -14.42 -1.73
C VAL A 22 25.26 -12.99 -1.67
N ARG A 23 25.01 -12.17 -2.71
CA ARG A 23 25.29 -10.74 -2.69
C ARG A 23 24.23 -9.97 -3.45
N THR A 24 23.95 -8.77 -2.95
CA THR A 24 23.28 -7.71 -3.71
C THR A 24 24.27 -6.56 -3.81
N ILE A 25 24.54 -6.12 -5.04
CA ILE A 25 25.51 -5.07 -5.33
C ILE A 25 24.77 -3.86 -5.90
N GLY A 26 24.90 -2.72 -5.25
CA GLY A 26 24.51 -1.42 -5.78
C GLY A 26 25.75 -0.59 -6.12
N TYR A 27 25.63 0.30 -7.09
CA TYR A 27 26.70 1.24 -7.44
C TYR A 27 26.27 2.66 -7.08
N HIS A 28 26.91 3.22 -6.07
CA HIS A 28 26.64 4.56 -5.56
C HIS A 28 27.51 5.58 -6.30
N ARG A 29 26.88 6.64 -6.80
CA ARG A 29 27.51 7.81 -7.38
C ARG A 29 26.76 9.04 -6.91
N HIS A 30 27.50 10.02 -6.39
CA HIS A 30 26.93 11.28 -5.92
C HIS A 30 27.00 12.34 -7.03
N PRO A 31 25.97 13.17 -7.25
CA PRO A 31 25.93 14.13 -8.37
C PRO A 31 27.01 15.22 -8.29
N GLU A 32 27.58 15.49 -7.12
CA GLU A 32 28.71 16.43 -6.96
C GLU A 32 30.08 15.80 -7.25
N THR A 33 30.15 14.47 -7.33
CA THR A 33 31.37 13.72 -7.66
C THR A 33 31.03 12.66 -8.71
N PRO A 34 30.56 13.06 -9.91
CA PRO A 34 29.99 12.14 -10.90
C PRO A 34 31.03 11.19 -11.52
N ASP A 35 32.32 11.44 -11.31
CA ASP A 35 33.40 10.57 -11.79
C ASP A 35 33.78 9.47 -10.78
N VAL A 36 33.23 9.52 -9.56
CA VAL A 36 33.50 8.54 -8.49
C VAL A 36 32.31 7.60 -8.33
N THR A 37 32.51 6.32 -8.62
CA THR A 37 31.51 5.27 -8.39
C THR A 37 32.00 4.32 -7.31
N GLU A 38 31.21 4.15 -6.25
CA GLU A 38 31.49 3.25 -5.14
C GLU A 38 30.61 2.00 -5.23
N GLU A 39 31.22 0.83 -5.11
CA GLU A 39 30.50 -0.43 -5.02
C GLU A 39 29.95 -0.64 -3.59
N ARG A 40 28.66 -1.00 -3.49
CA ARG A 40 27.94 -1.25 -2.24
C ARG A 40 27.50 -2.70 -2.21
N ILE A 41 28.30 -3.56 -1.57
CA ILE A 41 28.02 -5.00 -1.46
C ILE A 41 27.29 -5.30 -0.15
N THR A 42 26.02 -5.68 -0.23
CA THR A 42 25.33 -6.41 0.84
C THR A 42 25.59 -7.90 0.66
N ARG A 43 25.98 -8.60 1.73
CA ARG A 43 26.30 -10.04 1.67
C ARG A 43 25.33 -10.86 2.50
N HIS A 44 24.95 -12.01 1.96
CA HIS A 44 24.12 -13.02 2.61
C HIS A 44 24.88 -14.34 2.70
N GLN A 45 24.62 -15.11 3.76
CA GLN A 45 25.18 -16.46 3.94
C GLN A 45 24.05 -17.43 4.24
N PHE A 46 24.15 -18.63 3.68
CA PHE A 46 23.15 -19.69 3.84
C PHE A 46 23.79 -20.96 4.41
N ASP A 47 23.02 -21.72 5.18
CA ASP A 47 23.43 -23.02 5.71
C ASP A 47 23.46 -24.10 4.60
N ALA A 48 23.81 -25.34 4.96
CA ALA A 48 23.84 -26.46 4.01
C ALA A 48 22.46 -26.80 3.39
N ARG A 49 21.36 -26.46 4.08
CA ARG A 49 19.98 -26.71 3.65
C ARG A 49 19.39 -25.57 2.81
N GLY A 50 20.10 -24.43 2.75
CA GLY A 50 19.69 -23.25 1.99
C GLY A 50 18.90 -22.23 2.79
N HIS A 51 18.87 -22.33 4.13
CA HIS A 51 18.26 -21.29 4.97
C HIS A 51 19.23 -20.13 5.16
N LEU A 52 18.71 -18.90 5.17
CA LEU A 52 19.50 -17.69 5.42
C LEU A 52 20.02 -17.70 6.86
N VAL A 53 21.33 -17.57 7.03
CA VAL A 53 22.00 -17.58 8.34
C VAL A 53 22.46 -16.19 8.74
N THR A 54 23.04 -15.40 7.83
CA THR A 54 23.46 -14.03 8.14
C THR A 54 23.23 -13.10 6.97
N SER A 55 23.00 -11.81 7.27
CA SER A 55 23.05 -10.73 6.30
C SER A 55 23.81 -9.53 6.87
N ILE A 56 24.70 -8.93 6.07
CA ILE A 56 25.55 -7.82 6.47
C ILE A 56 25.56 -6.72 5.41
N ASP A 57 25.35 -5.48 5.84
CA ASP A 57 25.33 -4.29 5.00
C ASP A 57 26.75 -3.88 4.54
N PRO A 58 26.88 -3.03 3.51
CA PRO A 58 28.19 -2.68 2.97
C PRO A 58 29.14 -2.03 3.98
N ARG A 59 28.62 -1.26 4.94
CA ARG A 59 29.41 -0.54 5.94
C ARG A 59 29.99 -1.48 6.99
N LEU A 60 29.15 -2.32 7.57
CA LEU A 60 29.58 -3.31 8.55
C LEU A 60 30.44 -4.40 7.88
N PHE A 61 30.15 -4.75 6.62
CA PHE A 61 30.96 -5.69 5.85
C PHE A 61 32.38 -5.17 5.63
N ALA A 62 32.54 -3.89 5.22
CA ALA A 62 33.84 -3.27 5.08
C ALA A 62 34.61 -3.24 6.40
N ARG A 63 33.95 -2.91 7.51
CA ARG A 63 34.57 -2.94 8.85
C ARG A 63 34.98 -4.36 9.27
N GLN A 64 34.16 -5.37 8.97
CA GLN A 64 34.45 -6.77 9.27
C GLN A 64 35.68 -7.31 8.54
N GLN A 65 36.13 -6.66 7.46
CA GLN A 65 37.40 -7.01 6.82
C GLN A 65 38.61 -6.71 7.72
N HIS A 66 38.53 -5.64 8.52
CA HIS A 66 39.61 -5.19 9.41
C HIS A 66 39.43 -5.62 10.86
N ASP A 67 38.18 -5.74 11.34
CA ASP A 67 37.83 -6.19 12.69
C ASP A 67 36.83 -7.36 12.61
N LYS A 68 37.33 -8.59 12.77
CA LYS A 68 36.51 -9.80 12.72
C LYS A 68 35.48 -9.91 13.86
N THR A 69 35.56 -9.05 14.88
CA THR A 69 34.56 -8.98 15.97
C THR A 69 33.28 -8.25 15.57
N VAL A 70 33.26 -7.58 14.41
CA VAL A 70 32.05 -6.93 13.87
C VAL A 70 31.02 -7.99 13.50
N LYS A 71 29.87 -7.94 14.16
CA LYS A 71 28.73 -8.83 13.89
C LYS A 71 27.98 -8.40 12.62
N PRO A 72 27.33 -9.34 11.90
CA PRO A 72 26.42 -9.00 10.80
C PRO A 72 25.18 -8.26 11.32
N ASN A 73 24.46 -7.57 10.43
CA ASN A 73 23.23 -6.84 10.75
C ASN A 73 22.14 -7.75 11.32
N VAL A 74 22.09 -8.97 10.81
CA VAL A 74 21.20 -10.01 11.32
C VAL A 74 21.84 -11.39 11.18
N SER A 75 21.62 -12.22 12.18
CA SER A 75 21.90 -13.66 12.19
C SER A 75 20.65 -14.43 12.58
N TYR A 76 20.37 -15.52 11.87
CA TYR A 76 19.24 -16.41 12.12
C TYR A 76 19.74 -17.80 12.52
N LEU A 77 19.05 -18.38 13.49
CA LEU A 77 19.10 -19.81 13.77
C LEU A 77 17.72 -20.37 13.42
N THR A 78 17.67 -21.38 12.57
CA THR A 78 16.42 -22.03 12.16
C THR A 78 16.33 -23.44 12.73
N ASN A 79 15.10 -23.94 12.87
CA ASN A 79 14.88 -25.37 13.06
C ASN A 79 15.14 -26.13 11.73
N LEU A 80 14.90 -27.44 11.75
CA LEU A 80 15.13 -28.30 10.59
C LEU A 80 14.19 -28.02 9.39
N THR A 81 13.02 -27.43 9.64
CA THR A 81 12.01 -27.06 8.63
C THR A 81 12.18 -25.65 8.09
N GLY A 82 13.12 -24.87 8.63
CA GLY A 82 13.42 -23.51 8.21
C GLY A 82 12.76 -22.41 9.04
N ASP A 83 11.96 -22.74 10.05
CA ASP A 83 11.36 -21.74 10.94
C ASP A 83 12.44 -21.11 11.81
N VAL A 84 12.46 -19.77 11.88
CA VAL A 84 13.45 -19.01 12.65
C VAL A 84 13.14 -19.14 14.14
N ILE A 85 14.05 -19.77 14.89
CA ILE A 85 13.94 -19.95 16.35
C ILE A 85 14.71 -18.88 17.12
N ARG A 86 15.74 -18.29 16.52
CA ARG A 86 16.46 -17.15 17.09
C ARG A 86 16.87 -16.17 16.01
N THR A 87 16.65 -14.90 16.29
CA THR A 87 17.18 -13.78 15.52
C THR A 87 18.12 -12.98 16.41
N GLU A 88 19.31 -12.64 15.93
CA GLU A 88 20.25 -11.74 16.58
C GLU A 88 20.58 -10.58 15.64
N SER A 89 20.43 -9.35 16.13
CA SER A 89 20.72 -8.13 15.38
C SER A 89 21.42 -7.11 16.28
N PRO A 90 22.49 -6.43 15.84
CA PRO A 90 23.03 -5.27 16.55
C PRO A 90 22.03 -4.11 16.66
N ASP A 91 21.06 -4.05 15.75
CA ASP A 91 20.04 -2.99 15.74
C ASP A 91 18.90 -3.31 16.72
N ALA A 92 18.39 -4.55 16.71
CA ALA A 92 17.18 -4.96 17.45
C ALA A 92 17.40 -6.01 18.57
N GLY A 93 18.64 -6.39 18.83
CA GLY A 93 19.01 -7.36 19.88
C GLY A 93 18.70 -8.82 19.53
N ILE A 94 18.52 -9.65 20.56
CA ILE A 94 18.30 -11.10 20.42
C ILE A 94 16.85 -11.43 20.76
N THR A 95 16.13 -12.01 19.79
CA THR A 95 14.79 -12.58 20.04
C THR A 95 14.84 -14.08 19.82
N VAL A 96 14.23 -14.84 20.72
CA VAL A 96 14.06 -16.29 20.63
C VAL A 96 12.56 -16.59 20.61
N SER A 97 12.13 -17.46 19.72
CA SER A 97 10.72 -17.77 19.52
C SER A 97 10.56 -19.26 19.26
N LEU A 98 9.54 -19.85 19.86
CA LEU A 98 9.16 -21.23 19.64
C LEU A 98 7.67 -21.28 19.32
N SER A 99 7.36 -21.87 18.17
CA SER A 99 6.00 -22.25 17.81
C SER A 99 5.74 -23.69 18.23
N ASP A 100 4.47 -24.01 18.48
CA ASP A 100 4.04 -25.40 18.65
C ASP A 100 3.99 -26.15 17.30
N ILE A 101 3.59 -27.43 17.33
CA ILE A 101 3.48 -28.27 16.14
C ILE A 101 2.38 -27.80 15.15
N ALA A 102 1.44 -26.97 15.60
CA ALA A 102 0.43 -26.32 14.76
C ALA A 102 0.94 -24.98 14.20
N ARG A 103 2.23 -24.67 14.38
CA ARG A 103 2.90 -23.42 14.00
C ARG A 103 2.33 -22.17 14.69
N ARG A 104 1.63 -22.33 15.81
CA ARG A 104 1.13 -21.20 16.59
C ARG A 104 2.24 -20.71 17.54
N PRO A 105 2.40 -19.40 17.77
CA PRO A 105 3.35 -18.90 18.77
C PRO A 105 3.06 -19.53 20.13
N HIS A 106 4.04 -20.12 20.79
CA HIS A 106 3.84 -20.77 22.09
C HIS A 106 4.64 -20.10 23.19
N TRP A 107 5.89 -19.77 22.89
CA TRP A 107 6.80 -19.10 23.80
C TRP A 107 7.73 -18.16 23.03
N SER A 108 8.03 -17.00 23.60
CA SER A 108 9.07 -16.11 23.07
C SER A 108 9.77 -15.36 24.18
N LYS A 109 11.00 -14.95 23.90
CA LYS A 109 11.78 -14.00 24.70
C LYS A 109 12.36 -12.95 23.79
N ASN A 110 12.03 -11.70 24.05
CA ASN A 110 12.55 -10.58 23.26
C ASN A 110 13.92 -10.09 23.76
N ALA A 111 14.48 -9.12 23.06
CA ALA A 111 15.81 -8.58 23.32
C ALA A 111 15.97 -7.91 24.68
N VAL A 112 14.92 -7.32 25.23
CA VAL A 112 14.94 -6.72 26.59
C VAL A 112 14.67 -7.76 27.68
N GLY A 113 14.63 -9.04 27.33
CA GLY A 113 14.48 -10.15 28.27
C GLY A 113 13.05 -10.43 28.70
N ALA A 114 12.05 -9.72 28.15
CA ALA A 114 10.65 -9.98 28.44
C ALA A 114 10.21 -11.30 27.78
N LEU A 115 9.55 -12.15 28.57
CA LEU A 115 8.96 -13.40 28.12
C LEU A 115 7.52 -13.16 27.71
N GLN A 116 7.08 -13.81 26.63
CA GLN A 116 5.67 -13.93 26.29
C GLN A 116 5.31 -15.40 26.07
N THR A 117 4.17 -15.82 26.61
CA THR A 117 3.61 -17.15 26.39
C THR A 117 2.16 -17.05 25.96
N TRP A 118 1.75 -17.96 25.09
CA TRP A 118 0.39 -18.02 24.55
C TRP A 118 -0.29 -19.30 25.02
N GLN A 119 -1.48 -19.15 25.58
CA GLN A 119 -2.32 -20.26 26.00
C GLN A 119 -3.47 -20.42 25.01
N TYR A 120 -3.67 -21.63 24.50
CA TYR A 120 -4.72 -21.98 23.55
C TYR A 120 -5.78 -22.87 24.20
N GLU A 121 -6.91 -23.01 23.53
CA GLU A 121 -7.91 -24.02 23.87
C GLU A 121 -7.31 -25.43 23.86
N ALA A 122 -7.92 -26.34 24.63
CA ALA A 122 -7.54 -27.74 24.71
C ALA A 122 -7.71 -28.46 23.36
N ASP A 123 -7.14 -29.66 23.26
CA ASP A 123 -7.20 -30.55 22.09
C ASP A 123 -8.61 -31.03 21.71
N THR A 124 -9.56 -30.92 22.63
CA THR A 124 -10.99 -31.19 22.40
C THR A 124 -11.74 -30.01 21.75
N LEU A 125 -11.06 -28.88 21.53
CA LEU A 125 -11.59 -27.65 20.96
C LEU A 125 -10.77 -27.22 19.74
N PRO A 126 -11.21 -26.20 18.97
CA PRO A 126 -10.51 -25.77 17.75
C PRO A 126 -9.08 -25.23 17.95
N GLY A 127 -8.63 -25.04 19.19
CA GLY A 127 -7.28 -24.57 19.48
C GLY A 127 -7.09 -23.06 19.31
N ARG A 128 -8.14 -22.26 19.53
CA ARG A 128 -8.06 -20.79 19.43
C ARG A 128 -7.31 -20.19 20.63
N LEU A 129 -6.79 -18.98 20.47
CA LEU A 129 -6.02 -18.28 21.52
C LEU A 129 -6.93 -17.89 22.68
N LEU A 130 -6.59 -18.26 23.92
CA LEU A 130 -7.32 -17.88 25.13
C LEU A 130 -6.67 -16.71 25.88
N SER A 131 -5.34 -16.69 25.99
CA SER A 131 -4.63 -15.62 26.69
C SER A 131 -3.19 -15.47 26.28
N VAL A 132 -2.67 -14.25 26.49
CA VAL A 132 -1.24 -13.91 26.35
C VAL A 132 -0.71 -13.48 27.71
N THR A 133 0.32 -14.16 28.19
CA THR A 133 1.00 -13.83 29.43
C THR A 133 2.34 -13.19 29.10
N GLU A 134 2.63 -12.06 29.75
CA GLU A 134 3.91 -11.36 29.60
C GLU A 134 4.62 -11.27 30.95
N GLN A 135 5.91 -11.54 30.94
CA GLN A 135 6.76 -11.36 32.09
C GLN A 135 7.93 -10.45 31.71
N PRO A 136 7.87 -9.16 32.06
CA PRO A 136 9.02 -8.27 31.94
C PRO A 136 10.22 -8.80 32.75
N GLN A 137 11.44 -8.47 32.33
CA GLN A 137 12.63 -8.97 32.99
C GLN A 137 12.69 -8.50 34.46
N GLY A 138 12.72 -9.45 35.39
CA GLY A 138 12.77 -9.16 36.82
C GLY A 138 11.42 -8.82 37.47
N GLU A 139 10.32 -8.86 36.71
CA GLU A 139 8.96 -8.66 37.22
C GLU A 139 8.15 -9.96 37.25
N SER A 140 7.01 -9.93 37.94
CA SER A 140 6.02 -11.01 37.92
C SER A 140 5.31 -11.09 36.57
N ALA A 141 4.95 -12.31 36.16
CA ALA A 141 4.17 -12.53 34.95
C ALA A 141 2.74 -11.98 35.11
N ARG A 142 2.22 -11.32 34.08
CA ARG A 142 0.87 -10.74 34.01
C ARG A 142 0.14 -11.27 32.80
N ILE A 143 -1.15 -11.56 32.94
CA ILE A 143 -1.99 -11.93 31.80
C ILE A 143 -2.42 -10.64 31.12
N THR A 144 -1.73 -10.25 30.04
CA THR A 144 -1.97 -8.96 29.37
C THR A 144 -3.11 -9.01 28.37
N GLU A 145 -3.45 -10.20 27.88
CA GLU A 145 -4.60 -10.41 27.00
C GLU A 145 -5.43 -11.63 27.41
N ARG A 146 -6.75 -11.52 27.26
CA ARG A 146 -7.70 -12.65 27.30
C ARG A 146 -8.73 -12.53 26.18
N VAL A 147 -9.06 -13.66 25.58
CA VAL A 147 -10.07 -13.75 24.53
C VAL A 147 -11.18 -14.69 24.96
N VAL A 148 -12.42 -14.22 24.86
CA VAL A 148 -13.63 -15.01 25.09
C VAL A 148 -14.35 -15.19 23.76
N TYR A 149 -14.62 -16.44 23.40
CA TYR A 149 -15.33 -16.79 22.18
C TYR A 149 -16.80 -17.08 22.47
N ALA A 150 -17.66 -16.69 21.53
CA ALA A 150 -19.05 -17.11 21.55
C ALA A 150 -19.18 -18.61 21.23
N GLY A 151 -20.22 -19.22 21.80
CA GLY A 151 -20.65 -20.57 21.48
C GLY A 151 -21.43 -20.61 20.17
N HIS A 152 -22.60 -21.23 20.23
CA HIS A 152 -23.51 -21.39 19.10
C HIS A 152 -24.99 -21.40 19.54
N ASN A 153 -25.32 -20.69 20.62
CA ASN A 153 -26.73 -20.57 21.02
C ASN A 153 -27.52 -19.69 20.03
N GLU A 154 -28.84 -19.75 20.09
CA GLU A 154 -29.70 -19.03 19.12
C GLU A 154 -29.50 -17.51 19.16
N ASN A 155 -29.19 -16.92 20.32
CA ASN A 155 -28.90 -15.49 20.42
C ASN A 155 -27.56 -15.14 19.74
N GLU A 156 -26.52 -15.94 19.94
CA GLU A 156 -25.21 -15.76 19.27
C GLU A 156 -25.34 -15.92 17.75
N LYS A 157 -26.12 -16.90 17.27
CA LYS A 157 -26.40 -17.06 15.84
C LYS A 157 -27.20 -15.90 15.26
N ALA A 158 -28.21 -15.42 15.98
CA ALA A 158 -29.04 -14.29 15.54
C ALA A 158 -28.22 -13.00 15.31
N HIS A 159 -27.06 -12.87 15.98
CA HIS A 159 -26.13 -11.75 15.83
C HIS A 159 -24.87 -12.10 15.02
N ASN A 160 -24.84 -13.26 14.35
CA ASN A 160 -23.72 -13.80 13.58
C ASN A 160 -22.41 -13.96 14.37
N LEU A 161 -22.50 -14.19 15.69
CA LEU A 161 -21.34 -14.27 16.59
C LEU A 161 -20.80 -15.68 16.78
N ALA A 162 -21.47 -16.72 16.29
CA ALA A 162 -21.09 -18.10 16.56
C ALA A 162 -19.60 -18.37 16.22
N GLY A 163 -18.83 -18.84 17.20
CA GLY A 163 -17.39 -19.11 17.07
C GLY A 163 -16.47 -17.88 17.07
N GLN A 164 -17.01 -16.67 17.09
CA GLN A 164 -16.24 -15.41 17.02
C GLN A 164 -15.66 -15.02 18.38
N ALA A 165 -14.54 -14.29 18.36
CA ALA A 165 -13.98 -13.64 19.55
C ALA A 165 -14.87 -12.43 19.94
N VAL A 166 -15.81 -12.65 20.84
CA VAL A 166 -16.80 -11.63 21.22
C VAL A 166 -16.27 -10.64 22.24
N ARG A 167 -15.29 -11.03 23.06
CA ARG A 167 -14.63 -10.13 24.03
C ARG A 167 -13.14 -10.36 24.03
N HIS A 168 -12.38 -9.30 23.81
CA HIS A 168 -10.92 -9.30 23.86
C HIS A 168 -10.46 -8.27 24.88
N TYR A 169 -10.06 -8.78 26.04
CA TYR A 169 -9.35 -8.02 27.06
C TYR A 169 -7.90 -7.86 26.60
N ASP A 170 -7.42 -6.64 26.52
CA ASP A 170 -6.09 -6.30 26.02
C ASP A 170 -5.34 -5.36 26.97
N THR A 171 -4.20 -4.86 26.53
CA THR A 171 -3.35 -3.92 27.28
C THR A 171 -4.03 -2.56 27.54
N ALA A 172 -5.08 -2.24 26.79
CA ALA A 172 -5.85 -1.00 26.91
C ALA A 172 -7.12 -1.14 27.77
N GLY A 173 -7.75 -2.31 27.78
CA GLY A 173 -9.01 -2.58 28.44
C GLY A 173 -9.75 -3.74 27.77
N LEU A 174 -10.98 -3.52 27.34
CA LEU A 174 -11.85 -4.52 26.69
C LEU A 174 -12.37 -3.99 25.36
N THR A 175 -12.23 -4.79 24.30
CA THR A 175 -13.03 -4.65 23.07
C THR A 175 -14.07 -5.76 23.01
N GLN A 176 -15.33 -5.39 22.78
CA GLN A 176 -16.44 -6.32 22.65
C GLN A 176 -17.12 -6.15 21.29
N THR A 177 -17.41 -7.26 20.62
CA THR A 177 -18.20 -7.27 19.38
C THR A 177 -19.58 -7.82 19.70
N ASP A 178 -20.59 -6.95 19.59
CA ASP A 178 -21.97 -7.24 19.99
C ASP A 178 -22.81 -7.79 18.82
N SER A 179 -22.42 -7.50 17.58
CA SER A 179 -23.12 -7.98 16.38
C SER A 179 -22.25 -7.89 15.13
N LEU A 180 -22.42 -8.86 14.23
CA LEU A 180 -21.82 -8.89 12.90
C LEU A 180 -22.91 -8.93 11.81
N ALA A 181 -22.62 -8.31 10.68
CA ALA A 181 -23.42 -8.40 9.47
C ALA A 181 -23.35 -9.82 8.87
N LEU A 182 -24.26 -10.14 7.95
CA LEU A 182 -24.18 -11.39 7.17
C LEU A 182 -22.86 -11.51 6.38
N THR A 183 -22.23 -10.38 6.04
CA THR A 183 -20.94 -10.29 5.36
C THR A 183 -19.74 -10.43 6.31
N GLY A 184 -19.98 -10.54 7.62
CA GLY A 184 -18.93 -10.54 8.66
C GLY A 184 -18.47 -9.16 9.12
N THR A 185 -19.01 -8.07 8.55
CA THR A 185 -18.67 -6.70 8.96
C THR A 185 -19.19 -6.42 10.39
N PRO A 186 -18.37 -5.91 11.33
CA PRO A 186 -18.86 -5.54 12.65
C PRO A 186 -19.90 -4.41 12.61
N LEU A 187 -21.07 -4.67 13.19
CA LEU A 187 -22.19 -3.72 13.27
C LEU A 187 -22.24 -2.97 14.60
N ALA A 188 -21.73 -3.57 15.67
CA ALA A 188 -21.64 -2.94 16.98
C ALA A 188 -20.35 -3.41 17.68
N VAL A 189 -19.49 -2.44 18.03
CA VAL A 189 -18.24 -2.69 18.75
C VAL A 189 -18.14 -1.73 19.93
N THR A 190 -17.92 -2.28 21.11
CA THR A 190 -17.84 -1.56 22.37
C THR A 190 -16.43 -1.59 22.92
N ARG A 191 -15.88 -0.43 23.31
CA ARG A 191 -14.60 -0.28 23.99
C ARG A 191 -14.82 0.19 25.43
N GLN A 192 -14.21 -0.49 26.39
CA GLN A 192 -14.03 -0.01 27.77
C GLN A 192 -12.53 0.02 28.08
N LEU A 193 -12.07 1.00 28.86
CA LEU A 193 -10.64 1.20 29.13
C LEU A 193 -10.29 0.77 30.56
N LEU A 194 -9.02 0.42 30.78
CA LEU A 194 -8.46 0.35 32.14
C LEU A 194 -8.32 1.76 32.74
N PRO A 195 -8.41 1.89 34.08
CA PRO A 195 -8.03 3.12 34.78
C PRO A 195 -6.59 3.55 34.47
N GLU A 196 -6.35 4.85 34.57
CA GLU A 196 -5.03 5.42 34.31
C GLU A 196 -3.98 4.90 35.31
N GLY A 197 -2.76 4.63 34.84
CA GLY A 197 -1.69 4.07 35.65
C GLY A 197 -1.80 2.57 35.98
N THR A 198 -2.96 1.93 35.74
CA THR A 198 -3.15 0.50 36.03
C THR A 198 -2.64 -0.38 34.88
N PRO A 199 -1.63 -1.25 35.07
CA PRO A 199 -1.21 -2.21 34.05
C PRO A 199 -2.30 -3.27 33.83
N ALA A 200 -2.38 -3.83 32.62
CA ALA A 200 -3.28 -4.95 32.34
C ALA A 200 -2.77 -6.23 33.02
N ASP A 201 -3.63 -6.85 33.83
CA ASP A 201 -3.37 -8.16 34.44
C ASP A 201 -4.68 -8.91 34.71
N TRP A 202 -5.10 -9.74 33.76
CA TRP A 202 -6.39 -10.43 33.73
C TRP A 202 -6.31 -11.81 34.43
N GLN A 203 -5.89 -11.82 35.69
CA GLN A 203 -5.68 -13.05 36.49
C GLN A 203 -6.98 -13.78 36.83
N GLY A 204 -6.87 -15.07 37.17
CA GLY A 204 -8.01 -15.93 37.51
C GLY A 204 -8.80 -16.37 36.26
N THR A 205 -9.98 -16.95 36.48
CA THR A 205 -10.84 -17.53 35.43
C THR A 205 -12.24 -16.92 35.35
N GLN A 206 -12.59 -16.04 36.29
CA GLN A 206 -13.91 -15.44 36.39
C GLN A 206 -13.95 -14.09 35.67
N GLU A 207 -14.73 -14.01 34.58
CA GLU A 207 -14.84 -12.79 33.78
C GLU A 207 -15.37 -11.60 34.59
N SER A 208 -16.25 -11.84 35.56
CA SER A 208 -16.79 -10.82 36.46
C SER A 208 -15.69 -10.07 37.23
N ALA A 209 -14.59 -10.74 37.58
CA ALA A 209 -13.46 -10.09 38.25
C ALA A 209 -12.74 -9.10 37.31
N TRP A 210 -12.53 -9.48 36.05
CA TRP A 210 -11.90 -8.62 35.04
C TRP A 210 -12.76 -7.40 34.74
N GLN A 211 -14.07 -7.57 34.65
CA GLN A 211 -15.01 -6.47 34.41
C GLN A 211 -14.96 -5.40 35.51
N THR A 212 -14.73 -5.78 36.78
CA THR A 212 -14.56 -4.80 37.88
C THR A 212 -13.29 -3.97 37.79
N SER A 213 -12.30 -4.39 36.98
CA SER A 213 -11.06 -3.62 36.77
C SER A 213 -11.19 -2.57 35.66
N LEU A 214 -12.27 -2.57 34.88
CA LEU A 214 -12.51 -1.61 33.82
C LEU A 214 -13.07 -0.29 34.37
N SER A 215 -12.77 0.80 33.68
CA SER A 215 -13.41 2.11 33.92
C SER A 215 -14.89 2.09 33.56
N ALA A 216 -15.65 3.00 34.17
CA ALA A 216 -17.09 3.10 33.97
C ALA A 216 -17.49 3.60 32.57
N ASP A 217 -16.60 4.31 31.88
CA ASP A 217 -16.88 4.85 30.54
C ASP A 217 -16.97 3.72 29.50
N ILE A 218 -18.06 3.73 28.73
CA ILE A 218 -18.36 2.74 27.69
C ILE A 218 -18.47 3.48 26.35
N PHE A 219 -17.68 3.03 25.37
CA PHE A 219 -17.61 3.65 24.05
C PHE A 219 -18.11 2.67 22.98
N THR A 220 -19.40 2.75 22.64
CA THR A 220 -20.01 1.88 21.64
C THR A 220 -20.10 2.56 20.28
N THR A 221 -19.54 1.92 19.27
CA THR A 221 -19.61 2.36 17.87
C THR A 221 -20.56 1.46 17.11
N HIS A 222 -21.46 2.05 16.33
CA HIS A 222 -22.38 1.31 15.47
C HIS A 222 -22.03 1.51 14.00
N SER A 223 -22.33 0.53 13.16
CA SER A 223 -22.16 0.63 11.71
C SER A 223 -23.25 -0.16 10.99
N THR A 224 -23.51 0.24 9.75
CA THR A 224 -24.30 -0.55 8.79
C THR A 224 -23.45 -0.81 7.56
N ALA A 225 -23.74 -1.89 6.85
CA ALA A 225 -23.01 -2.26 5.64
C ALA A 225 -23.98 -2.67 4.53
N ASP A 226 -23.54 -2.51 3.28
CA ASP A 226 -24.24 -3.04 2.12
C ASP A 226 -23.98 -4.55 1.93
N ALA A 227 -24.54 -5.12 0.87
CA ALA A 227 -24.40 -6.55 0.57
C ALA A 227 -22.96 -6.98 0.20
N THR A 228 -22.07 -6.02 -0.12
CA THR A 228 -20.65 -6.28 -0.37
C THR A 228 -19.81 -6.21 0.91
N GLY A 229 -20.41 -5.76 2.02
CA GLY A 229 -19.74 -5.52 3.29
C GLY A 229 -19.17 -4.11 3.44
N ALA A 230 -19.37 -3.23 2.45
CA ALA A 230 -18.92 -1.84 2.50
C ALA A 230 -19.79 -1.03 3.48
N THR A 231 -19.15 -0.23 4.34
CA THR A 231 -19.83 0.55 5.37
C THR A 231 -20.71 1.64 4.76
N LEU A 232 -22.00 1.65 5.06
CA LEU A 232 -22.94 2.69 4.62
C LEU A 232 -23.11 3.79 5.66
N THR A 233 -23.23 3.42 6.94
CA THR A 233 -23.26 4.37 8.03
C THR A 233 -22.33 3.96 9.15
N HIS A 234 -21.81 4.94 9.88
CA HIS A 234 -20.96 4.74 11.04
C HIS A 234 -21.31 5.77 12.11
N THR A 235 -21.81 5.31 13.25
CA THR A 235 -22.14 6.15 14.40
C THR A 235 -21.07 5.97 15.46
N ASP A 236 -20.35 7.05 15.76
CA ASP A 236 -19.28 7.03 16.76
C ASP A 236 -19.81 6.91 18.20
N ALA A 237 -18.90 6.75 19.17
CA ALA A 237 -19.23 6.56 20.57
C ALA A 237 -19.96 7.75 21.24
N LYS A 238 -20.03 8.91 20.59
CA LYS A 238 -20.76 10.08 21.07
C LYS A 238 -22.06 10.32 20.31
N GLY A 239 -22.37 9.50 19.30
CA GLY A 239 -23.62 9.51 18.55
C GLY A 239 -23.59 10.38 17.30
N HIS A 240 -22.41 10.77 16.80
CA HIS A 240 -22.31 11.43 15.50
C HIS A 240 -22.27 10.36 14.40
N GLN A 241 -23.11 10.52 13.39
CA GLN A 241 -23.29 9.53 12.34
C GLN A 241 -22.72 10.01 11.01
N GLN A 242 -21.79 9.25 10.45
CA GLN A 242 -21.29 9.42 9.09
C GLN A 242 -22.12 8.57 8.13
N ARG A 243 -22.43 9.10 6.96
CA ARG A 243 -23.01 8.37 5.83
C ARG A 243 -22.01 8.34 4.68
N LEU A 244 -21.85 7.19 4.05
CA LEU A 244 -21.05 6.97 2.86
C LEU A 244 -21.96 6.48 1.72
N THR A 245 -21.66 6.91 0.50
CA THR A 245 -22.39 6.50 -0.70
C THR A 245 -21.39 6.11 -1.79
N TYR A 246 -21.67 5.00 -2.46
CA TYR A 246 -20.79 4.39 -3.45
C TYR A 246 -21.43 4.43 -4.84
N ASP A 247 -20.62 4.56 -5.89
CA ASP A 247 -21.10 4.40 -7.26
C ASP A 247 -21.27 2.93 -7.66
N VAL A 248 -21.68 2.72 -8.91
CA VAL A 248 -21.85 1.39 -9.52
C VAL A 248 -20.56 0.55 -9.56
N SER A 249 -19.39 1.16 -9.37
CA SER A 249 -18.09 0.49 -9.30
C SER A 249 -17.63 0.20 -7.86
N GLY A 250 -18.44 0.58 -6.86
CA GLY A 250 -18.12 0.41 -5.44
C GLY A 250 -17.16 1.47 -4.89
N LEU A 251 -16.90 2.54 -5.64
CA LEU A 251 -16.03 3.63 -5.20
C LEU A 251 -16.83 4.75 -4.54
N LEU A 252 -16.27 5.37 -3.50
CA LEU A 252 -16.94 6.45 -2.76
C LEU A 252 -17.26 7.63 -3.68
N THR A 253 -18.48 8.14 -3.62
CA THR A 253 -18.93 9.32 -4.38
C THR A 253 -19.34 10.47 -3.49
N GLU A 254 -19.99 10.18 -2.38
CA GLU A 254 -20.53 11.19 -1.47
C GLU A 254 -20.33 10.78 0.00
N SER A 255 -20.24 11.78 0.87
CA SER A 255 -20.20 11.57 2.31
C SER A 255 -20.96 12.67 3.04
N GLY A 256 -21.79 12.27 4.01
CA GLY A 256 -22.53 13.15 4.91
C GLY A 256 -22.13 12.92 6.37
N LEU A 257 -22.35 13.92 7.21
CA LEU A 257 -22.16 13.84 8.66
C LEU A 257 -23.39 14.43 9.35
N THR A 258 -24.02 13.65 10.22
CA THR A 258 -25.06 14.09 11.14
C THR A 258 -24.45 14.18 12.53
N LEU A 259 -24.22 15.41 13.01
CA LEU A 259 -23.81 15.57 14.41
C LEU A 259 -25.00 15.24 15.32
N LYS A 260 -24.76 14.69 16.50
CA LYS A 260 -25.83 14.33 17.44
C LYS A 260 -26.76 15.53 17.71
N GLY A 261 -28.04 15.36 17.41
CA GLY A 261 -29.06 16.39 17.59
C GLY A 261 -29.03 17.54 16.57
N GLN A 262 -28.29 17.40 15.47
CA GLN A 262 -28.19 18.38 14.39
C GLN A 262 -28.64 17.78 13.06
N PRO A 263 -29.03 18.59 12.06
CA PRO A 263 -29.29 18.09 10.72
C PRO A 263 -28.02 17.55 10.07
N GLU A 264 -28.21 16.71 9.06
CA GLU A 264 -27.09 16.24 8.24
C GLU A 264 -26.46 17.38 7.44
N GLN A 265 -25.13 17.41 7.44
CA GLN A 265 -24.32 18.29 6.61
C GLN A 265 -23.53 17.45 5.58
N ILE A 266 -23.43 17.98 4.37
CA ILE A 266 -22.62 17.37 3.31
C ILE A 266 -21.15 17.61 3.64
N ILE A 267 -20.34 16.55 3.63
CA ILE A 267 -18.88 16.63 3.82
C ILE A 267 -18.19 16.53 2.46
N LEU A 268 -18.56 15.50 1.69
CA LEU A 268 -18.13 15.27 0.32
C LEU A 268 -19.37 15.30 -0.58
N LYS A 269 -19.45 16.29 -1.47
CA LYS A 269 -20.57 16.50 -2.37
C LYS A 269 -20.49 15.61 -3.62
N SER A 270 -19.29 15.39 -4.14
CA SER A 270 -19.07 14.49 -5.29
C SER A 270 -17.60 14.12 -5.40
N LEU A 271 -17.32 12.87 -5.77
CA LEU A 271 -15.99 12.38 -6.10
C LEU A 271 -16.05 11.54 -7.37
N THR A 272 -15.20 11.87 -8.35
CA THR A 272 -15.04 11.13 -9.60
C THR A 272 -13.67 10.48 -9.68
N TRP A 273 -13.57 9.40 -10.44
CA TRP A 273 -12.38 8.54 -10.48
C TRP A 273 -11.80 8.43 -11.90
N SER A 274 -10.49 8.21 -11.99
CA SER A 274 -9.80 7.84 -13.22
C SER A 274 -10.09 6.38 -13.59
N ALA A 275 -9.72 5.97 -14.80
CA ALA A 275 -9.84 4.57 -15.22
C ALA A 275 -9.02 3.60 -14.35
N ALA A 276 -7.96 4.09 -13.69
CA ALA A 276 -7.13 3.33 -12.75
C ALA A 276 -7.70 3.35 -11.31
N GLY A 277 -8.89 3.92 -11.09
CA GLY A 277 -9.51 4.03 -9.77
C GLY A 277 -8.86 5.09 -8.87
N GLN A 278 -8.16 6.07 -9.45
CA GLN A 278 -7.54 7.17 -8.70
C GLN A 278 -8.48 8.39 -8.64
N LYS A 279 -8.51 9.16 -7.54
CA LYS A 279 -9.33 10.38 -7.45
C LYS A 279 -9.03 11.34 -8.62
N LEU A 280 -10.04 11.80 -9.36
CA LEU A 280 -9.88 12.72 -10.48
C LEU A 280 -10.37 14.14 -10.14
N ARG A 281 -11.53 14.24 -9.48
CA ARG A 281 -12.14 15.50 -9.08
C ARG A 281 -12.98 15.30 -7.83
N GLU A 282 -12.75 16.12 -6.83
CA GLU A 282 -13.38 16.08 -5.52
C GLU A 282 -14.04 17.42 -5.23
N ALA A 283 -15.32 17.44 -4.89
CA ALA A 283 -16.03 18.65 -4.46
C ALA A 283 -16.52 18.48 -3.03
N HIS A 284 -16.08 19.36 -2.14
CA HIS A 284 -16.39 19.31 -0.72
C HIS A 284 -17.67 20.07 -0.37
N GLY A 285 -18.21 19.79 0.82
CA GLY A 285 -19.40 20.45 1.37
C GLY A 285 -19.24 21.96 1.54
N ASN A 286 -18.01 22.43 1.73
CA ASN A 286 -17.69 23.87 1.79
C ASN A 286 -17.61 24.54 0.40
N GLY A 287 -17.92 23.83 -0.69
CA GLY A 287 -17.95 24.37 -2.06
C GLY A 287 -16.60 24.40 -2.78
N VAL A 288 -15.50 24.06 -2.11
CA VAL A 288 -14.16 23.99 -2.69
C VAL A 288 -14.02 22.72 -3.54
N VAL A 289 -13.27 22.83 -4.64
CA VAL A 289 -13.03 21.75 -5.59
C VAL A 289 -11.54 21.46 -5.69
N THR A 290 -11.17 20.18 -5.59
CA THR A 290 -9.83 19.67 -5.87
C THR A 290 -9.85 18.88 -7.17
N THR A 291 -8.92 19.17 -8.08
CA THR A 291 -8.74 18.45 -9.34
C THR A 291 -7.35 17.82 -9.37
N TYR A 292 -7.30 16.53 -9.67
CA TYR A 292 -6.07 15.75 -9.81
C TYR A 292 -5.78 15.52 -11.28
N ARG A 293 -4.50 15.60 -11.68
CA ARG A 293 -4.06 15.26 -13.04
C ARG A 293 -3.00 14.20 -12.98
N TYR A 294 -3.05 13.26 -13.91
CA TYR A 294 -2.12 12.13 -13.99
C TYR A 294 -1.43 12.12 -15.35
N GLU A 295 -0.17 11.73 -15.39
CA GLU A 295 0.56 11.41 -16.62
C GLU A 295 -0.05 10.14 -17.23
N PRO A 296 -0.66 10.19 -18.43
CA PRO A 296 -1.36 9.04 -19.01
C PRO A 296 -0.48 7.79 -19.16
N GLU A 297 0.80 7.96 -19.45
CA GLU A 297 1.76 6.89 -19.73
C GLU A 297 2.14 6.11 -18.46
N THR A 298 2.14 6.78 -17.30
CA THR A 298 2.65 6.19 -16.04
C THR A 298 1.62 6.16 -14.91
N GLN A 299 0.49 6.85 -15.08
CA GLN A 299 -0.54 7.09 -14.06
C GLN A 299 0.00 7.78 -12.79
N ARG A 300 1.15 8.46 -12.89
CA ARG A 300 1.72 9.27 -11.80
C ARG A 300 0.99 10.59 -11.69
N LEU A 301 0.76 11.05 -10.46
CA LEU A 301 0.08 12.31 -10.17
C LEU A 301 0.97 13.50 -10.59
N THR A 302 0.58 14.24 -11.62
CA THR A 302 1.33 15.40 -12.11
C THR A 302 0.82 16.73 -11.56
N ALA A 303 -0.41 16.78 -11.07
CA ALA A 303 -0.91 17.99 -10.40
C ALA A 303 -2.03 17.77 -9.38
N ILE A 304 -2.04 18.63 -8.36
CA ILE A 304 -3.16 18.81 -7.41
C ILE A 304 -3.55 20.29 -7.45
N LYS A 305 -4.75 20.59 -7.96
CA LYS A 305 -5.30 21.96 -8.00
C LYS A 305 -6.51 22.08 -7.08
N THR A 306 -6.45 22.97 -6.10
CA THR A 306 -7.53 23.24 -5.14
C THR A 306 -8.02 24.67 -5.33
N GLU A 307 -9.31 24.85 -5.59
CA GLU A 307 -9.90 26.16 -5.88
C GLU A 307 -11.31 26.34 -5.35
N ARG A 308 -11.65 27.60 -5.03
CA ARG A 308 -13.02 28.07 -4.93
C ARG A 308 -13.50 28.40 -6.35
N PRO A 309 -14.47 27.66 -6.89
CA PRO A 309 -14.93 27.87 -8.27
C PRO A 309 -15.72 29.18 -8.43
N THR A 310 -15.99 29.56 -9.67
CA THR A 310 -16.90 30.68 -9.97
C THR A 310 -18.27 30.46 -9.33
N GLY A 311 -18.84 31.50 -8.72
CA GLY A 311 -20.11 31.44 -7.99
C GLY A 311 -19.99 30.98 -6.53
N HIS A 312 -18.77 30.68 -6.05
CA HIS A 312 -18.54 30.38 -4.64
C HIS A 312 -18.77 31.63 -3.75
N ALA A 313 -19.44 31.47 -2.60
CA ALA A 313 -19.83 32.57 -1.72
C ALA A 313 -18.65 33.41 -1.22
N ALA A 314 -17.52 32.77 -0.89
CA ALA A 314 -16.27 33.43 -0.49
C ALA A 314 -15.41 33.94 -1.68
N GLY A 315 -15.96 34.00 -2.88
CA GLY A 315 -15.29 34.46 -4.10
C GLY A 315 -14.38 33.42 -4.75
N VAL A 316 -14.23 33.54 -6.08
CA VAL A 316 -13.38 32.67 -6.90
C VAL A 316 -11.90 32.86 -6.53
N LYS A 317 -11.18 31.77 -6.28
CA LYS A 317 -9.75 31.81 -5.96
C LYS A 317 -9.10 30.44 -6.13
N VAL A 318 -7.95 30.38 -6.80
CA VAL A 318 -7.07 29.20 -6.74
C VAL A 318 -6.30 29.28 -5.42
N LEU A 319 -6.47 28.27 -4.57
CA LEU A 319 -5.88 28.22 -3.23
C LEU A 319 -4.55 27.46 -3.20
N GLN A 320 -4.38 26.53 -4.13
CA GLN A 320 -3.19 25.71 -4.32
C GLN A 320 -3.19 25.13 -5.73
N ASP A 321 -2.04 25.10 -6.41
CA ASP A 321 -1.87 24.43 -7.71
C ASP A 321 -0.47 23.78 -7.79
N LEU A 322 -0.34 22.63 -7.14
CA LEU A 322 0.90 21.86 -7.09
C LEU A 322 1.14 21.15 -8.42
N ARG A 323 2.33 21.33 -8.99
CA ARG A 323 2.84 20.66 -10.19
C ARG A 323 4.04 19.80 -9.85
N TYR A 324 3.99 18.53 -10.23
CA TYR A 324 5.05 17.55 -9.99
C TYR A 324 5.77 17.22 -11.30
N THR A 325 7.10 17.21 -11.25
CA THR A 325 7.91 16.62 -12.32
C THR A 325 8.74 15.48 -11.78
N TYR A 326 8.96 14.48 -12.62
CA TYR A 326 9.57 13.21 -12.23
C TYR A 326 10.79 12.89 -13.10
N ASP A 327 11.73 12.14 -12.55
CA ASP A 327 12.71 11.40 -13.35
C ASP A 327 12.07 10.11 -13.94
N PRO A 328 12.77 9.36 -14.80
CA PRO A 328 12.20 8.14 -15.42
C PRO A 328 11.74 7.07 -14.42
N VAL A 329 12.49 6.84 -13.34
CA VAL A 329 12.09 5.88 -12.29
C VAL A 329 10.99 6.41 -11.40
N GLY A 330 10.73 7.71 -11.47
CA GLY A 330 9.65 8.47 -10.87
C GLY A 330 9.98 9.09 -9.53
N ASN A 331 11.24 9.46 -9.31
CA ASN A 331 11.56 10.39 -8.23
C ASN A 331 11.10 11.80 -8.60
N VAL A 332 10.39 12.47 -7.69
CA VAL A 332 9.99 13.88 -7.83
C VAL A 332 11.23 14.76 -7.88
N LEU A 333 11.46 15.41 -9.01
CA LEU A 333 12.56 16.36 -9.22
C LEU A 333 12.16 17.79 -8.87
N ARG A 334 10.88 18.12 -9.05
CA ARG A 334 10.35 19.47 -8.80
C ARG A 334 8.93 19.42 -8.27
N ILE A 335 8.64 20.32 -7.33
CA ILE A 335 7.27 20.69 -6.93
C ILE A 335 7.15 22.20 -7.08
N LEU A 336 6.23 22.67 -7.92
CA LEU A 336 5.91 24.10 -8.09
C LEU A 336 4.47 24.34 -7.64
N ASP A 337 4.23 25.36 -6.82
CA ASP A 337 2.87 25.85 -6.55
C ASP A 337 2.57 27.08 -7.41
N GLU A 338 1.76 26.91 -8.47
CA GLU A 338 1.38 27.98 -9.38
C GLU A 338 0.34 28.96 -8.78
N ALA A 339 -0.28 28.61 -7.66
CA ALA A 339 -1.23 29.49 -6.97
C ALA A 339 -0.52 30.59 -6.14
N GLU A 340 0.74 30.37 -5.80
CA GLU A 340 1.54 31.26 -4.96
C GLU A 340 2.36 32.25 -5.81
N PRO A 341 2.38 33.55 -5.47
CA PRO A 341 3.17 34.51 -6.23
C PRO A 341 4.67 34.38 -5.92
N THR A 342 5.50 34.73 -6.91
CA THR A 342 6.93 34.99 -6.66
C THR A 342 7.08 36.22 -5.79
N ARG A 343 7.92 36.14 -4.75
CA ARG A 343 8.16 37.24 -3.81
C ARG A 343 9.61 37.72 -3.88
N PHE A 344 9.84 38.94 -3.45
CA PHE A 344 11.18 39.52 -3.36
C PHE A 344 11.45 39.97 -1.93
N TRP A 345 12.56 39.52 -1.35
CA TRP A 345 12.96 39.94 -0.01
C TRP A 345 14.49 40.02 0.09
N ARG A 346 15.01 41.15 0.59
CA ARG A 346 16.47 41.43 0.65
C ARG A 346 17.23 41.09 -0.64
N ASN A 347 16.75 41.59 -1.78
CA ASN A 347 17.31 41.33 -3.12
C ASN A 347 17.33 39.85 -3.55
N GLN A 348 16.59 38.97 -2.88
CA GLN A 348 16.38 37.57 -3.28
C GLN A 348 15.01 37.42 -3.94
N LYS A 349 14.97 36.83 -5.14
CA LYS A 349 13.75 36.31 -5.78
C LYS A 349 13.40 34.95 -5.16
N VAL A 350 12.26 34.86 -4.50
CA VAL A 350 11.75 33.63 -3.86
C VAL A 350 10.57 33.12 -4.68
N VAL A 351 10.80 32.04 -5.40
CA VAL A 351 9.78 31.32 -6.17
C VAL A 351 9.22 30.20 -5.28
N PRO A 352 7.91 29.91 -5.29
CA PRO A 352 7.31 28.77 -4.59
C PRO A 352 7.60 27.44 -5.33
N GLU A 353 8.89 27.21 -5.60
CA GLU A 353 9.41 26.02 -6.25
C GLU A 353 10.38 25.29 -5.33
N ASN A 354 10.18 24.00 -5.20
CA ASN A 354 11.09 23.08 -4.54
C ASN A 354 11.75 22.21 -5.60
N THR A 355 13.08 22.11 -5.55
CA THR A 355 13.86 21.21 -6.42
C THR A 355 14.55 20.16 -5.59
N TYR A 356 14.68 18.97 -6.15
CA TYR A 356 15.24 17.81 -5.48
C TYR A 356 16.27 17.13 -6.36
N THR A 357 17.36 16.68 -5.76
CA THR A 357 18.42 15.93 -6.45
C THR A 357 18.72 14.67 -5.66
N TYR A 358 18.90 13.58 -6.40
CA TYR A 358 19.13 12.25 -5.85
C TYR A 358 20.52 11.73 -6.26
N ASP A 359 21.07 10.82 -5.46
CA ASP A 359 22.20 9.97 -5.89
C ASP A 359 21.70 8.79 -6.74
N SER A 360 22.63 7.95 -7.21
CA SER A 360 22.28 6.76 -8.02
C SER A 360 21.53 5.67 -7.23
N LEU A 361 21.47 5.76 -5.89
CA LEU A 361 20.66 4.88 -5.04
C LEU A 361 19.29 5.50 -4.72
N TYR A 362 18.95 6.62 -5.35
CA TYR A 362 17.73 7.39 -5.18
C TYR A 362 17.54 7.96 -3.76
N GLN A 363 18.63 8.22 -3.03
CA GLN A 363 18.60 8.94 -1.76
C GLN A 363 18.59 10.44 -2.04
N LEU A 364 17.78 11.19 -1.30
CA LEU A 364 17.68 12.64 -1.47
C LEU A 364 18.97 13.31 -0.98
N VAL A 365 19.81 13.85 -1.87
CA VAL A 365 21.10 14.48 -1.49
C VAL A 365 21.05 16.00 -1.41
N LYS A 366 20.11 16.62 -2.14
CA LYS A 366 19.90 18.07 -2.13
C LYS A 366 18.41 18.40 -2.27
N ALA A 367 17.95 19.38 -1.52
CA ALA A 367 16.62 19.96 -1.66
C ALA A 367 16.68 21.49 -1.55
N THR A 368 15.78 22.17 -2.25
CA THR A 368 15.52 23.61 -2.09
C THR A 368 14.06 23.86 -1.76
N GLY A 369 13.77 25.04 -1.24
CA GLY A 369 12.40 25.52 -1.04
C GLY A 369 12.38 26.90 -0.39
N ARG A 370 11.22 27.29 0.12
CA ARG A 370 11.03 28.51 0.90
C ARG A 370 10.81 28.21 2.37
N GLU A 371 11.21 29.14 3.21
CA GLU A 371 10.92 29.16 4.65
C GLU A 371 10.57 30.57 5.07
N LYS A 372 9.94 30.71 6.24
CA LYS A 372 9.71 32.03 6.81
C LYS A 372 11.04 32.68 7.22
N ALA A 373 11.22 33.96 6.92
CA ALA A 373 12.50 34.64 7.14
C ALA A 373 12.95 34.72 8.62
N ASP A 374 12.03 34.63 9.57
CA ASP A 374 12.30 34.63 11.02
C ASP A 374 12.23 33.22 11.64
N ILE A 375 12.20 32.16 10.82
CA ILE A 375 12.21 30.79 11.33
C ILE A 375 13.51 30.52 12.09
N LYS A 376 13.38 29.89 13.26
CA LYS A 376 14.54 29.45 14.05
C LYS A 376 15.10 28.14 13.48
N ASN A 377 16.35 27.84 13.83
CA ASN A 377 16.98 26.56 13.50
C ASN A 377 16.04 25.40 13.88
N GLN A 378 15.86 24.45 12.95
CA GLN A 378 15.01 23.29 13.20
C GLN A 378 15.54 22.50 14.42
N GLY A 379 14.63 22.17 15.32
CA GLY A 379 14.89 21.31 16.47
C GLY A 379 13.63 20.55 16.88
N ILE A 380 13.61 20.12 18.14
CA ILE A 380 12.43 19.46 18.74
C ILE A 380 11.31 20.47 18.99
N SER A 381 11.66 21.67 19.46
CA SER A 381 10.72 22.72 19.82
C SER A 381 9.73 22.99 18.66
N PRO A 382 8.45 23.20 18.98
CA PRO A 382 7.47 23.56 17.96
C PRO A 382 7.85 24.89 17.29
N THR A 383 7.74 24.92 15.97
CA THR A 383 7.81 26.17 15.20
C THR A 383 6.68 27.08 15.66
N ALA A 384 6.93 28.36 15.88
CA ALA A 384 5.87 29.30 16.22
C ALA A 384 4.96 29.54 15.01
N VAL A 385 3.65 29.60 15.23
CA VAL A 385 2.71 29.98 14.18
C VAL A 385 2.77 31.48 13.93
N SER A 386 2.64 31.88 12.68
CA SER A 386 2.59 33.29 12.29
C SER A 386 1.15 33.72 12.10
N ILE A 387 0.77 34.80 12.79
CA ILE A 387 -0.58 35.37 12.80
C ILE A 387 -0.47 36.86 12.47
N PRO A 388 -1.37 37.42 11.63
CA PRO A 388 -2.43 36.72 10.88
C PRO A 388 -1.86 35.85 9.75
N LEU A 389 -2.74 35.35 8.87
CA LEU A 389 -2.33 34.67 7.64
C LEU A 389 -1.29 35.48 6.87
N ALA A 390 -0.41 34.77 6.16
CA ALA A 390 0.60 35.40 5.34
C ALA A 390 -0.05 36.40 4.35
N THR A 391 0.46 37.62 4.34
CA THR A 391 0.08 38.69 3.42
C THR A 391 1.18 38.87 2.37
N ASP A 392 0.99 39.75 1.38
CA ASP A 392 2.01 40.04 0.37
C ASP A 392 3.33 40.55 0.99
N ASN A 393 3.26 41.17 2.17
CA ASN A 393 4.43 41.67 2.91
C ASN A 393 5.12 40.60 3.77
N THR A 394 4.60 39.36 3.84
CA THR A 394 5.26 38.28 4.59
C THR A 394 6.58 37.91 3.94
N ALA A 395 7.65 37.99 4.74
CA ALA A 395 9.01 37.70 4.32
C ALA A 395 9.28 36.20 4.30
N TYR A 396 9.60 35.68 3.12
CA TYR A 396 10.12 34.33 2.92
C TYR A 396 11.56 34.41 2.42
N THR A 397 12.34 33.38 2.72
CA THR A 397 13.69 33.20 2.20
C THR A 397 13.82 31.86 1.51
N ALA A 398 14.60 31.81 0.43
CA ALA A 398 14.96 30.54 -0.17
C ALA A 398 16.03 29.85 0.67
N TRP A 399 15.86 28.55 0.89
CA TRP A 399 16.82 27.69 1.57
C TRP A 399 17.33 26.58 0.65
N THR A 400 18.52 26.08 0.97
CA THR A 400 19.04 24.81 0.42
C THR A 400 19.42 23.90 1.56
N ARG A 401 19.02 22.63 1.48
CA ARG A 401 19.49 21.56 2.35
C ARG A 401 20.30 20.54 1.57
N ARG A 402 21.40 20.11 2.17
CA ARG A 402 22.25 19.02 1.67
C ARG A 402 22.28 17.90 2.70
N TYR A 403 22.11 16.68 2.22
CA TYR A 403 22.03 15.47 3.03
C TYR A 403 23.25 14.60 2.74
N THR A 404 23.86 14.04 3.78
CA THR A 404 24.99 13.12 3.64
C THR A 404 24.62 11.78 4.24
N TYR A 405 24.87 10.70 3.50
CA TYR A 405 24.60 9.33 3.93
C TYR A 405 25.91 8.55 4.09
N ASP A 406 25.95 7.61 5.05
CA ASP A 406 27.04 6.63 5.12
C ASP A 406 26.79 5.42 4.19
N THR A 407 27.74 4.49 4.14
CA THR A 407 27.64 3.29 3.31
C THR A 407 26.58 2.28 3.78
N GLY A 408 26.03 2.45 4.98
CA GLY A 408 24.92 1.69 5.54
C GLY A 408 23.57 2.38 5.38
N ASN A 409 23.52 3.45 4.57
CA ASN A 409 22.33 4.27 4.30
C ASN A 409 21.82 5.05 5.52
N ASN A 410 22.67 5.35 6.49
CA ASN A 410 22.33 6.24 7.59
C ASN A 410 22.49 7.70 7.16
N LEU A 411 21.46 8.53 7.35
CA LEU A 411 21.60 9.98 7.29
C LEU A 411 22.53 10.44 8.43
N THR A 412 23.70 10.97 8.07
CA THR A 412 24.74 11.39 9.01
C THR A 412 24.76 12.90 9.20
N ARG A 413 24.28 13.66 8.21
CA ARG A 413 24.34 15.12 8.25
C ARG A 413 23.26 15.80 7.44
N ILE A 414 22.72 16.87 7.98
CA ILE A 414 21.84 17.83 7.29
C ILE A 414 22.50 19.21 7.38
N ARG A 415 22.96 19.74 6.25
CA ARG A 415 23.46 21.13 6.15
C ARG A 415 22.34 22.01 5.63
N HIS A 416 21.95 23.01 6.41
CA HIS A 416 20.92 23.98 6.05
C HIS A 416 21.57 25.34 5.77
N HIS A 417 21.17 25.98 4.68
CA HIS A 417 21.71 27.26 4.23
C HIS A 417 20.61 28.15 3.66
N ALA A 418 20.23 29.19 4.40
CA ALA A 418 19.34 30.28 3.98
C ALA A 418 20.06 31.63 4.21
N PRO A 419 20.82 32.13 3.22
CA PRO A 419 21.74 33.25 3.43
C PRO A 419 21.04 34.59 3.67
N ALA A 420 19.85 34.80 3.09
CA ALA A 420 19.12 36.07 3.21
C ALA A 420 18.63 36.36 4.65
N SER A 421 18.23 35.32 5.39
CA SER A 421 17.85 35.38 6.81
C SER A 421 19.05 35.20 7.74
N GLY A 422 20.18 34.70 7.22
CA GLY A 422 21.33 34.27 8.04
C GLY A 422 21.10 32.93 8.74
N ASN A 423 19.99 32.23 8.45
CA ASN A 423 19.67 30.93 9.03
C ASN A 423 20.51 29.84 8.34
N THR A 424 21.73 29.64 8.84
CA THR A 424 22.67 28.62 8.34
C THR A 424 23.17 27.80 9.52
N TYR A 425 22.96 26.49 9.45
CA TYR A 425 23.36 25.56 10.52
C TYR A 425 23.56 24.15 9.98
N THR A 426 24.21 23.31 10.78
CA THR A 426 24.42 21.90 10.46
C THR A 426 23.91 21.02 11.59
N THR A 427 23.09 20.03 11.25
CA THR A 427 22.70 18.95 12.15
C THR A 427 23.58 17.75 11.88
N GLU A 428 24.44 17.41 12.84
CA GLU A 428 25.32 16.23 12.79
C GLU A 428 24.68 15.07 13.55
N ILE A 429 24.77 13.87 12.98
CA ILE A 429 24.19 12.63 13.50
C ILE A 429 25.31 11.61 13.64
N THR A 430 25.57 11.16 14.86
CA THR A 430 26.63 10.21 15.18
C THR A 430 26.07 8.79 15.10
N VAL A 431 26.54 8.03 14.11
CA VAL A 431 26.18 6.63 13.89
C VAL A 431 27.12 5.72 14.67
N SER A 432 26.59 4.64 15.23
CA SER A 432 27.38 3.61 15.89
C SER A 432 28.40 2.97 14.93
N HIS A 433 29.54 2.59 15.48
CA HIS A 433 30.57 1.83 14.75
C HIS A 433 30.22 0.34 14.56
N ARG A 434 29.21 -0.20 15.26
CA ARG A 434 28.82 -1.63 15.24
C ARG A 434 27.36 -1.91 14.87
N SER A 435 26.52 -0.88 14.76
CA SER A 435 25.10 -0.97 14.44
C SER A 435 24.66 0.24 13.59
N ASN A 436 23.41 0.29 13.15
CA ASN A 436 22.77 1.45 12.53
C ASN A 436 22.04 2.34 13.57
N ARG A 437 22.24 2.09 14.87
CA ARG A 437 21.85 3.04 15.92
C ARG A 437 22.57 4.35 15.68
N ALA A 438 21.85 5.46 15.75
CA ALA A 438 22.40 6.78 15.53
C ALA A 438 21.64 7.81 16.33
N VAL A 439 22.34 8.82 16.84
CA VAL A 439 21.76 9.90 17.63
C VAL A 439 22.28 11.25 17.16
N LEU A 440 21.59 12.33 17.53
CA LEU A 440 22.13 13.67 17.37
C LEU A 440 23.48 13.81 18.08
N SER A 441 24.41 14.55 17.48
CA SER A 441 25.73 14.83 18.06
C SER A 441 25.69 15.50 19.44
N LYS A 442 24.57 16.18 19.77
CA LYS A 442 24.31 16.75 21.11
C LYS A 442 24.25 15.70 22.22
N LEU A 443 23.90 14.45 21.92
CA LEU A 443 23.89 13.36 22.89
C LEU A 443 25.29 12.74 23.03
N THR A 444 25.95 12.48 21.89
CA THR A 444 27.35 12.06 21.85
C THR A 444 27.91 12.29 20.45
N THR A 445 29.18 12.69 20.37
CA THR A 445 29.95 12.71 19.11
C THR A 445 30.80 11.45 18.94
N ASN A 446 30.86 10.58 19.95
CA ASN A 446 31.66 9.35 19.93
C ASN A 446 30.82 8.13 19.47
N PRO A 447 31.12 7.53 18.30
CA PRO A 447 30.45 6.33 17.78
C PRO A 447 30.45 5.11 18.71
N THR A 448 31.36 5.03 19.68
CA THR A 448 31.41 3.90 20.64
C THR A 448 30.42 4.04 21.78
N LYS A 449 29.88 5.25 22.00
CA LYS A 449 28.89 5.55 23.05
C LYS A 449 27.45 5.57 22.53
N VAL A 450 27.23 5.39 21.23
CA VAL A 450 25.89 5.47 20.63
C VAL A 450 25.02 4.31 21.11
N ASP A 451 25.55 3.09 21.10
CA ASP A 451 24.76 1.89 21.43
C ASP A 451 24.23 1.91 22.88
N SER A 452 24.92 2.58 23.82
CA SER A 452 24.49 2.74 25.22
C SER A 452 23.33 3.72 25.42
N LEU A 453 22.94 4.45 24.37
CA LEU A 453 21.76 5.33 24.38
C LEU A 453 20.49 4.62 23.89
N PHE A 454 20.59 3.31 23.62
CA PHE A 454 19.49 2.44 23.24
C PHE A 454 19.45 1.25 24.19
N ASP A 455 18.26 0.70 24.41
CA ASP A 455 18.15 -0.56 25.13
C ASP A 455 18.60 -1.76 24.27
N ALA A 456 18.44 -2.97 24.80
CA ALA A 456 18.80 -4.19 24.08
C ALA A 456 17.95 -4.41 22.82
N GLY A 457 16.69 -3.96 22.80
CA GLY A 457 15.77 -4.09 21.67
C GLY A 457 15.92 -3.03 20.58
N GLY A 458 16.82 -2.07 20.76
CA GLY A 458 17.02 -1.00 19.78
C GLY A 458 16.04 0.15 19.94
N HIS A 459 15.52 0.37 21.15
CA HIS A 459 14.68 1.52 21.45
C HIS A 459 15.52 2.62 22.09
N GLN A 460 15.46 3.85 21.55
CA GLN A 460 16.24 4.98 22.06
C GLN A 460 15.78 5.35 23.48
N MET A 461 16.71 5.53 24.42
CA MET A 461 16.41 5.79 25.84
C MET A 461 16.46 7.28 26.22
N GLN A 462 17.03 8.13 25.36
CA GLN A 462 17.08 9.58 25.57
C GLN A 462 16.75 10.34 24.29
N LEU A 463 15.75 11.22 24.32
CA LEU A 463 15.35 12.03 23.17
C LEU A 463 16.30 13.22 22.94
N GLN A 464 16.70 13.86 24.03
CA GLN A 464 17.69 14.95 24.17
C GLN A 464 18.44 14.74 25.49
N PRO A 465 19.56 15.46 25.72
CA PRO A 465 20.17 15.50 27.04
C PRO A 465 19.13 15.83 28.12
N GLY A 466 18.94 14.92 29.08
CA GLY A 466 17.98 15.07 30.18
C GLY A 466 16.53 14.68 29.88
N GLN A 467 16.19 14.28 28.65
CA GLN A 467 14.83 13.85 28.28
C GLN A 467 14.77 12.33 28.09
N SER A 468 14.34 11.60 29.12
CA SER A 468 14.27 10.14 29.10
C SER A 468 13.07 9.62 28.30
N LEU A 469 13.26 8.42 27.74
CA LEU A 469 12.26 7.64 27.04
C LEU A 469 12.17 6.27 27.71
N THR A 470 10.96 5.81 28.04
CA THR A 470 10.74 4.46 28.54
C THR A 470 9.78 3.70 27.63
N TRP A 471 9.94 2.38 27.60
CA TRP A 471 9.29 1.50 26.63
C TRP A 471 8.53 0.38 27.35
N THR A 472 7.42 -0.09 26.76
CA THR A 472 6.68 -1.26 27.23
C THR A 472 7.48 -2.54 26.99
N ALA A 473 7.07 -3.64 27.62
CA ALA A 473 7.65 -4.97 27.34
C ALA A 473 7.50 -5.37 25.85
N ARG A 474 6.54 -4.77 25.12
CA ARG A 474 6.30 -4.99 23.69
C ARG A 474 7.14 -4.09 22.77
N GLY A 475 7.96 -3.19 23.34
CA GLY A 475 8.77 -2.24 22.58
C GLY A 475 8.00 -1.01 22.09
N GLU A 476 6.87 -0.67 22.74
CA GLU A 476 6.10 0.55 22.43
C GLU A 476 6.53 1.69 23.34
N LEU A 477 6.51 2.93 22.86
CA LEU A 477 6.90 4.08 23.70
C LEU A 477 5.87 4.27 24.81
N LEU A 478 6.28 4.11 26.07
CA LEU A 478 5.40 4.20 27.24
C LEU A 478 5.34 5.63 27.78
N ASN A 479 6.49 6.30 27.88
CA ASN A 479 6.59 7.62 28.50
C ASN A 479 7.75 8.44 27.92
N VAL A 480 7.54 9.74 27.81
CA VAL A 480 8.56 10.76 27.54
C VAL A 480 8.55 11.75 28.70
N MET A 481 9.72 12.15 29.19
CA MET A 481 9.87 13.22 30.18
C MET A 481 10.56 14.44 29.55
N PRO A 482 9.80 15.42 29.00
CA PRO A 482 10.40 16.58 28.33
C PRO A 482 11.12 17.55 29.27
N VAL A 483 10.65 17.68 30.51
CA VAL A 483 11.23 18.57 31.53
C VAL A 483 11.26 17.84 32.86
N VAL A 484 12.48 17.54 33.34
CA VAL A 484 12.73 16.98 34.68
C VAL A 484 13.06 18.12 35.64
N ARG A 485 12.50 18.08 36.84
CA ARG A 485 12.71 19.07 37.92
C ARG A 485 13.05 18.33 39.20
N ASP A 486 13.97 18.85 40.01
CA ASP A 486 14.50 18.15 41.19
C ASP A 486 13.49 18.08 42.35
N GLU A 487 12.71 19.15 42.58
CA GLU A 487 11.78 19.28 43.72
C GLU A 487 10.31 19.41 43.30
N GLN A 488 10.01 19.36 41.99
CA GLN A 488 8.65 19.49 41.44
C GLN A 488 8.35 18.36 40.47
N ALA A 489 7.06 18.05 40.29
CA ALA A 489 6.67 17.03 39.32
C ALA A 489 7.15 17.39 37.90
N ALA A 490 7.78 16.42 37.24
CA ALA A 490 8.23 16.53 35.86
C ALA A 490 7.05 16.73 34.90
N ASP A 491 7.31 17.39 33.78
CA ASP A 491 6.40 17.32 32.63
C ASP A 491 6.56 15.94 31.99
N ALA A 492 5.46 15.33 31.59
CA ALA A 492 5.45 13.97 31.07
C ALA A 492 4.40 13.80 29.97
N GLU A 493 4.68 12.92 29.01
CA GLU A 493 3.69 12.43 28.06
C GLU A 493 3.71 10.91 28.05
N THR A 494 2.58 10.29 28.42
CA THR A 494 2.40 8.84 28.55
C THR A 494 1.40 8.32 27.53
N TYR A 495 1.57 7.04 27.16
CA TYR A 495 0.75 6.40 26.13
C TYR A 495 0.28 5.01 26.54
N ARG A 496 -0.86 4.59 26.02
CA ARG A 496 -1.40 3.22 26.16
C ARG A 496 -1.86 2.70 24.80
N TYR A 497 -1.59 1.42 24.54
CA TYR A 497 -1.85 0.76 23.27
C TYR A 497 -2.78 -0.44 23.45
N ASP A 498 -3.53 -0.80 22.41
CA ASP A 498 -4.32 -2.03 22.37
C ASP A 498 -3.48 -3.25 21.97
N ALA A 499 -4.11 -4.43 21.89
CA ALA A 499 -3.44 -5.67 21.48
C ALA A 499 -2.80 -5.60 20.09
N THR A 500 -3.28 -4.71 19.21
CA THR A 500 -2.74 -4.49 17.86
C THR A 500 -1.63 -3.44 17.83
N ARG A 501 -1.20 -2.97 19.01
CA ARG A 501 -0.17 -1.95 19.23
C ARG A 501 -0.56 -0.56 18.73
N GLN A 502 -1.86 -0.30 18.55
CA GLN A 502 -2.35 1.02 18.17
C GLN A 502 -2.64 1.84 19.43
N ARG A 503 -2.26 3.13 19.40
CA ARG A 503 -2.42 4.04 20.53
C ARG A 503 -3.89 4.32 20.78
N VAL A 504 -4.36 4.00 21.99
CA VAL A 504 -5.73 4.24 22.45
C VAL A 504 -5.79 5.45 23.39
N ILE A 505 -4.73 5.71 24.15
CA ILE A 505 -4.67 6.85 25.09
C ILE A 505 -3.35 7.59 24.92
N LYS A 506 -3.41 8.92 24.98
CA LYS A 506 -2.28 9.81 25.25
C LYS A 506 -2.64 10.73 26.41
N THR A 507 -1.77 10.82 27.42
CA THR A 507 -1.89 11.80 28.50
C THR A 507 -0.64 12.69 28.52
N THR A 508 -0.84 14.00 28.40
CA THR A 508 0.22 15.00 28.53
C THR A 508 0.01 15.79 29.82
N VAL A 509 1.05 15.86 30.64
CA VAL A 509 1.06 16.59 31.90
C VAL A 509 2.13 17.66 31.85
N GLN A 510 1.75 18.91 32.11
CA GLN A 510 2.66 20.04 32.11
C GLN A 510 2.43 20.92 33.34
N GLN A 511 3.50 21.40 33.96
CA GLN A 511 3.43 22.48 34.95
C GLN A 511 3.25 23.82 34.23
N THR A 512 2.16 24.53 34.53
CA THR A 512 1.85 25.85 33.95
C THR A 512 1.59 26.86 35.08
N GLY A 513 2.58 27.72 35.35
CA GLY A 513 2.57 28.60 36.52
C GLY A 513 2.57 27.78 37.82
N ASN A 514 1.66 28.09 38.74
CA ASN A 514 1.51 27.36 40.01
C ASN A 514 0.53 26.17 39.91
N SER A 515 0.14 25.76 38.70
CA SER A 515 -0.89 24.73 38.50
C SER A 515 -0.48 23.68 37.48
N ARG A 516 -0.92 22.45 37.70
CA ARG A 516 -0.71 21.32 36.79
C ARG A 516 -1.81 21.29 35.75
N GLN A 517 -1.44 21.31 34.47
CA GLN A 517 -2.35 21.08 33.35
C GLN A 517 -2.20 19.64 32.85
N THR A 518 -3.32 18.93 32.73
CA THR A 518 -3.38 17.57 32.19
C THR A 518 -4.26 17.59 30.95
N GLN A 519 -3.72 17.15 29.82
CA GLN A 519 -4.46 16.92 28.59
C GLN A 519 -4.55 15.42 28.36
N ARG A 520 -5.76 14.90 28.16
CA ARG A 520 -5.99 13.49 27.88
C ARG A 520 -6.69 13.34 26.54
N VAL A 521 -6.20 12.43 25.72
CA VAL A 521 -6.78 12.08 24.42
C VAL A 521 -7.11 10.59 24.42
N VAL A 522 -8.37 10.25 24.17
CA VAL A 522 -8.80 8.88 23.85
C VAL A 522 -9.06 8.79 22.35
N TYR A 523 -8.40 7.85 21.70
CA TYR A 523 -8.57 7.57 20.27
C TYR A 523 -9.58 6.43 20.10
N LEU A 524 -10.69 6.75 19.45
CA LEU A 524 -11.78 5.83 19.14
C LEU A 524 -12.01 5.79 17.61
N PRO A 525 -12.74 4.80 17.09
CA PRO A 525 -13.10 4.79 15.68
C PRO A 525 -13.77 6.12 15.27
N ASN A 526 -13.12 6.83 14.34
CA ASN A 526 -13.56 8.11 13.78
C ASN A 526 -13.77 9.27 14.79
N LEU A 527 -13.28 9.14 16.02
CA LEU A 527 -13.51 10.10 17.09
C LEU A 527 -12.29 10.21 18.02
N GLU A 528 -11.86 11.44 18.32
CA GLU A 528 -10.92 11.71 19.42
C GLU A 528 -11.64 12.44 20.54
N LEU A 529 -11.58 11.90 21.76
CA LEU A 529 -12.08 12.58 22.95
C LEU A 529 -10.92 13.28 23.65
N ARG A 530 -10.95 14.60 23.67
CA ARG A 530 -9.91 15.46 24.22
C ARG A 530 -10.44 16.18 25.45
N THR A 531 -9.80 15.97 26.59
CA THR A 531 -10.10 16.70 27.82
C THR A 531 -8.87 17.46 28.30
N THR A 532 -9.08 18.70 28.74
CA THR A 532 -8.05 19.53 29.38
C THR A 532 -8.50 19.84 30.79
N GLN A 533 -7.68 19.49 31.79
CA GLN A 533 -7.90 19.80 33.20
C GLN A 533 -6.75 20.67 33.73
N ARG A 534 -7.05 21.58 34.65
CA ARG A 534 -6.05 22.36 35.39
C ARG A 534 -6.32 22.23 36.89
N GLY A 535 -5.39 21.59 37.61
CA GLY A 535 -5.68 21.09 38.96
C GLY A 535 -6.87 20.15 38.94
N GLU A 536 -7.86 20.37 39.79
CA GLU A 536 -9.11 19.59 39.79
C GLU A 536 -10.16 20.15 38.81
N THR A 537 -9.95 21.34 38.24
CA THR A 537 -10.94 22.00 37.39
C THR A 537 -10.85 21.52 35.94
N LEU A 538 -11.95 20.96 35.43
CA LEU A 538 -12.12 20.66 34.01
C LEU A 538 -12.22 21.96 33.21
N LYS A 539 -11.31 22.17 32.25
CA LYS A 539 -11.23 23.38 31.44
C LYS A 539 -11.81 23.22 30.05
N GLU A 540 -11.74 22.02 29.49
CA GLU A 540 -12.20 21.75 28.13
C GLU A 540 -12.63 20.29 27.98
N VAL A 541 -13.74 20.09 27.27
CA VAL A 541 -14.20 18.79 26.79
C VAL A 541 -14.52 18.94 25.32
N LEU A 542 -13.63 18.42 24.48
CA LEU A 542 -13.68 18.52 23.03
C LEU A 542 -13.79 17.12 22.43
N GLN A 543 -14.72 16.98 21.49
CA GLN A 543 -14.79 15.86 20.58
C GLN A 543 -14.26 16.29 19.22
N VAL A 544 -13.30 15.53 18.68
CA VAL A 544 -12.81 15.72 17.31
C VAL A 544 -13.36 14.58 16.47
N ILE A 545 -14.41 14.86 15.70
CA ILE A 545 -14.96 13.90 14.74
C ILE A 545 -14.07 13.91 13.51
N THR A 546 -13.72 12.73 13.00
CA THR A 546 -12.85 12.57 11.82
C THR A 546 -13.61 11.85 10.71
N VAL A 547 -13.73 12.48 9.54
CA VAL A 547 -14.42 11.95 8.36
C VAL A 547 -13.39 11.75 7.25
N GLY A 548 -13.28 10.51 6.78
CA GLY A 548 -12.25 10.09 5.82
C GLY A 548 -10.89 9.79 6.46
N GLU A 549 -9.95 9.32 5.64
CA GLU A 549 -8.62 8.91 6.10
C GLU A 549 -7.63 10.09 6.17
N ALA A 550 -6.82 10.13 7.23
CA ALA A 550 -5.77 11.14 7.37
C ALA A 550 -4.75 11.06 6.23
N GLY A 551 -4.38 12.22 5.67
CA GLY A 551 -3.53 12.33 4.48
C GLY A 551 -4.26 12.09 3.15
N ARG A 552 -5.60 11.99 3.17
CA ARG A 552 -6.47 11.82 1.98
C ARG A 552 -7.56 12.88 1.89
N ALA A 553 -7.22 14.13 2.23
CA ALA A 553 -8.14 15.23 2.40
C ALA A 553 -9.16 14.98 3.52
N GLN A 554 -8.68 14.51 4.68
CA GLN A 554 -9.53 14.28 5.86
C GLN A 554 -10.24 15.56 6.29
N VAL A 555 -11.51 15.42 6.68
CA VAL A 555 -12.28 16.49 7.29
C VAL A 555 -12.41 16.23 8.79
N ARG A 556 -12.16 17.26 9.59
CA ARG A 556 -12.30 17.20 11.05
C ARG A 556 -13.39 18.16 11.50
N VAL A 557 -14.16 17.77 12.50
CA VAL A 557 -15.14 18.65 13.15
C VAL A 557 -14.81 18.78 14.62
N LEU A 558 -14.69 20.02 15.09
CA LEU A 558 -14.44 20.34 16.49
C LEU A 558 -15.78 20.60 17.20
N HIS A 559 -16.20 19.67 18.05
CA HIS A 559 -17.43 19.75 18.84
C HIS A 559 -17.11 19.83 20.33
N TRP A 560 -17.32 21.00 20.93
CA TRP A 560 -17.14 21.20 22.37
C TRP A 560 -18.42 20.87 23.14
N GLU A 561 -18.29 20.03 24.16
CA GLU A 561 -19.31 19.86 25.20
C GLU A 561 -19.17 20.92 26.30
N ALA A 562 -17.92 21.31 26.60
CA ALA A 562 -17.61 22.35 27.59
C ALA A 562 -16.27 23.04 27.27
N GLY A 563 -16.12 24.29 27.71
CA GLY A 563 -14.83 25.00 27.62
C GLY A 563 -14.42 25.45 26.23
N LYS A 564 -15.38 25.62 25.32
CA LYS A 564 -15.14 26.15 23.97
C LYS A 564 -14.41 27.49 24.04
N PRO A 565 -13.26 27.67 23.36
CA PRO A 565 -12.59 28.96 23.31
C PRO A 565 -13.45 30.06 22.70
N ASP A 566 -13.16 31.31 23.09
CA ASP A 566 -13.69 32.49 22.41
C ASP A 566 -13.09 32.62 21.00
N GLY A 567 -13.87 33.14 20.06
CA GLY A 567 -13.43 33.33 18.67
C GLY A 567 -13.48 32.08 17.78
N ILE A 568 -13.87 30.92 18.31
CA ILE A 568 -14.18 29.71 17.52
C ILE A 568 -15.66 29.35 17.69
N ASN A 569 -16.34 29.09 16.57
CA ASN A 569 -17.70 28.57 16.58
C ASN A 569 -17.70 27.09 16.94
N ASN A 570 -18.71 26.64 17.69
CA ASN A 570 -18.86 25.20 17.93
C ASN A 570 -19.15 24.48 16.59
N ASN A 571 -18.85 23.18 16.53
CA ASN A 571 -19.01 22.36 15.33
C ASN A 571 -18.19 22.86 14.13
N GLN A 572 -17.05 23.50 14.37
CA GLN A 572 -16.20 24.02 13.29
C GLN A 572 -15.70 22.86 12.42
N LEU A 573 -16.01 22.90 11.12
CA LEU A 573 -15.41 22.03 10.11
C LEU A 573 -14.02 22.53 9.73
N ARG A 574 -13.09 21.59 9.54
CA ARG A 574 -11.72 21.81 9.11
C ARG A 574 -11.37 20.80 8.01
N TYR A 575 -11.40 21.26 6.78
CA TYR A 575 -11.04 20.49 5.60
C TYR A 575 -9.53 20.54 5.38
N SER A 576 -8.86 19.40 5.40
CA SER A 576 -7.43 19.30 5.05
C SER A 576 -7.26 19.16 3.54
N TYR A 577 -6.25 19.83 2.98
CA TYR A 577 -5.79 19.63 1.62
C TYR A 577 -4.31 19.27 1.65
N ASP A 578 -4.03 18.07 1.14
CA ASP A 578 -2.79 17.37 1.39
C ASP A 578 -1.92 17.34 0.13
N ASN A 579 -0.59 17.29 0.31
CA ASN A 579 0.34 17.07 -0.79
C ASN A 579 0.44 15.58 -1.17
N LEU A 580 1.30 15.27 -2.15
CA LEU A 580 1.59 13.92 -2.65
C LEU A 580 1.67 12.84 -1.55
N ILE A 581 2.50 13.04 -0.53
CA ILE A 581 2.70 12.05 0.56
C ILE A 581 1.65 12.14 1.68
N GLY A 582 0.60 12.94 1.52
CA GLY A 582 -0.47 13.13 2.48
C GLY A 582 -0.17 14.15 3.59
N SER A 583 0.81 15.04 3.43
CA SER A 583 1.05 16.11 4.42
C SER A 583 0.01 17.21 4.30
N SER A 584 -0.60 17.62 5.42
CA SER A 584 -1.63 18.65 5.49
C SER A 584 -1.06 20.04 5.24
N THR A 585 -1.14 20.51 4.00
CA THR A 585 -0.55 21.80 3.59
C THR A 585 -1.48 22.99 3.80
N LEU A 586 -2.79 22.77 3.71
CA LEU A 586 -3.81 23.80 3.80
C LEU A 586 -4.99 23.28 4.62
N GLU A 587 -5.51 24.09 5.54
CA GLU A 587 -6.78 23.84 6.22
C GLU A 587 -7.79 24.94 5.88
N LEU A 588 -9.00 24.54 5.45
CA LEU A 588 -10.11 25.45 5.17
C LEU A 588 -11.29 25.21 6.12
N ASP A 589 -12.08 26.24 6.38
CA ASP A 589 -13.30 26.11 7.15
C ASP A 589 -14.52 25.67 6.33
N GLY A 590 -15.69 25.60 6.98
CA GLY A 590 -16.96 25.25 6.36
C GLY A 590 -17.45 26.22 5.27
N MET A 591 -16.85 27.40 5.15
CA MET A 591 -17.15 28.41 4.12
C MET A 591 -16.04 28.50 3.06
N GLY A 592 -15.05 27.60 3.08
CA GLY A 592 -13.94 27.58 2.12
C GLY A 592 -12.89 28.68 2.35
N GLU A 593 -12.90 29.32 3.53
CA GLU A 593 -11.90 30.31 3.94
C GLU A 593 -10.69 29.65 4.59
N ILE A 594 -9.51 30.23 4.40
CA ILE A 594 -8.25 29.67 4.90
C ILE A 594 -8.20 29.78 6.43
N ILE A 595 -7.98 28.66 7.10
CA ILE A 595 -7.67 28.63 8.53
C ILE A 595 -6.16 28.65 8.75
N SER A 596 -5.43 27.74 8.09
CA SER A 596 -3.97 27.60 8.23
C SER A 596 -3.30 27.12 6.94
N GLN A 597 -2.02 27.48 6.80
CA GLN A 597 -1.11 26.96 5.78
C GLN A 597 0.18 26.48 6.45
N GLU A 598 0.70 25.34 6.00
CA GLU A 598 1.93 24.75 6.53
C GLU A 598 2.76 24.11 5.41
N GLU A 599 4.07 24.37 5.41
CA GLU A 599 5.02 23.69 4.52
C GLU A 599 6.10 22.98 5.33
N TYR A 600 6.66 21.93 4.74
CA TYR A 600 7.59 21.04 5.42
C TYR A 600 8.92 20.98 4.68
N TYR A 601 10.01 20.96 5.43
CA TYR A 601 11.28 20.40 4.96
C TYR A 601 11.07 18.92 4.57
N PRO A 602 11.92 18.35 3.70
CA PRO A 602 11.74 17.01 3.15
C PRO A 602 11.50 15.91 4.20
N TYR A 603 12.18 15.96 5.35
CA TYR A 603 12.05 14.98 6.42
C TYR A 603 11.02 15.40 7.50
N GLY A 604 10.03 16.23 7.15
CA GLY A 604 8.85 16.51 7.98
C GLY A 604 8.98 17.58 9.06
N GLY A 605 10.11 18.30 9.12
CA GLY A 605 10.20 19.53 9.91
C GLY A 605 9.38 20.65 9.28
N THR A 606 8.73 21.49 10.07
CA THR A 606 7.95 22.62 9.56
C THR A 606 8.87 23.76 9.08
N ALA A 607 8.71 24.20 7.83
CA ALA A 607 9.44 25.31 7.18
C ALA A 607 8.60 26.60 7.08
N VAL A 608 7.27 26.45 6.98
CA VAL A 608 6.30 27.56 7.02
C VAL A 608 5.14 27.13 7.89
N TRP A 609 4.67 28.01 8.78
CA TRP A 609 3.41 27.81 9.49
C TRP A 609 2.72 29.14 9.77
N THR A 610 1.54 29.33 9.18
CA THR A 610 0.73 30.53 9.34
C THR A 610 -0.74 30.16 9.53
N ALA A 611 -1.47 30.97 10.29
CA ALA A 611 -2.88 30.78 10.55
C ALA A 611 -3.58 32.13 10.74
N ARG A 612 -4.90 32.15 10.55
CA ARG A 612 -5.69 33.38 10.77
C ARG A 612 -5.81 33.76 12.24
N ASN A 613 -5.71 32.79 13.15
CA ASN A 613 -5.73 32.98 14.61
C ASN A 613 -4.90 31.89 15.30
N GLN A 614 -4.27 32.23 16.44
CA GLN A 614 -3.56 31.32 17.34
C GLN A 614 -4.45 30.18 17.81
N THR A 615 -5.63 30.51 18.33
CA THR A 615 -6.51 29.51 18.96
C THR A 615 -6.90 28.42 17.97
N GLU A 616 -7.18 28.77 16.71
CA GLU A 616 -7.49 27.80 15.68
C GLU A 616 -6.27 27.01 15.19
N ALA A 617 -5.06 27.56 15.32
CA ALA A 617 -3.82 26.88 14.96
C ALA A 617 -3.49 25.76 15.95
N ASP A 618 -3.82 25.96 17.23
CA ASP A 618 -3.53 25.02 18.32
C ASP A 618 -4.31 23.68 18.16
N TYR A 619 -5.43 23.68 17.43
CA TYR A 619 -6.20 22.47 17.13
C TYR A 619 -5.74 21.69 15.89
N LYS A 620 -4.67 22.14 15.18
CA LYS A 620 -4.08 21.37 14.07
C LYS A 620 -3.13 20.28 14.56
N THR A 621 -3.65 19.06 14.71
CA THR A 621 -2.89 17.90 15.22
C THR A 621 -2.23 17.03 14.14
N ARG A 622 -2.96 16.68 13.07
CA ARG A 622 -2.43 16.01 11.87
C ARG A 622 -1.67 16.99 10.98
N ARG A 623 -0.42 16.65 10.63
CA ARG A 623 0.53 17.52 9.89
C ARG A 623 1.23 16.75 8.77
N TYR A 624 2.52 16.43 8.93
CA TYR A 624 3.33 15.71 7.94
C TYR A 624 2.84 14.26 7.72
N SER A 625 2.72 13.85 6.46
CA SER A 625 2.29 12.51 6.03
C SER A 625 0.99 12.00 6.69
N GLY A 626 0.07 12.91 7.01
CA GLY A 626 -1.20 12.59 7.68
C GLY A 626 -1.04 12.14 9.14
N LYS A 627 0.15 12.35 9.75
CA LYS A 627 0.45 11.88 11.10
C LYS A 627 0.31 12.96 12.16
N GLU A 628 -0.02 12.53 13.38
CA GLU A 628 -0.06 13.42 14.54
C GLU A 628 1.34 13.84 14.91
N ARG A 629 1.55 15.14 15.06
CA ARG A 629 2.74 15.66 15.74
C ARG A 629 2.41 15.85 17.21
N ASP A 630 3.02 15.04 18.06
CA ASP A 630 2.83 15.10 19.50
C ASP A 630 3.55 16.31 20.12
N ALA A 631 3.26 16.64 21.39
CA ALA A 631 3.87 17.79 22.07
C ALA A 631 5.38 17.62 22.23
N THR A 632 5.86 16.38 22.25
CA THR A 632 7.27 15.98 22.22
C THR A 632 7.97 16.32 20.90
N GLY A 633 7.23 16.75 19.87
CA GLY A 633 7.73 17.02 18.52
C GLY A 633 7.85 15.77 17.64
N LEU A 634 7.71 14.57 18.21
CA LEU A 634 7.70 13.31 17.49
C LEU A 634 6.42 13.16 16.65
N TYR A 635 6.53 12.43 15.56
CA TYR A 635 5.36 11.97 14.81
C TYR A 635 4.99 10.55 15.19
N TYR A 636 3.74 10.32 15.57
CA TYR A 636 3.21 8.99 15.82
C TYR A 636 2.70 8.36 14.51
N TYR A 637 3.31 7.25 14.08
CA TYR A 637 2.95 6.58 12.82
C TYR A 637 2.00 5.39 13.01
N GLY A 638 1.96 4.79 14.19
CA GLY A 638 1.29 3.51 14.47
C GLY A 638 2.21 2.63 15.32
N TYR A 639 3.06 1.85 14.67
CA TYR A 639 4.03 0.97 15.33
C TYR A 639 5.29 1.69 15.84
N ARG A 640 5.62 2.87 15.28
CA ARG A 640 6.83 3.62 15.62
C ARG A 640 6.57 5.12 15.77
N TYR A 641 7.51 5.78 16.47
CA TYR A 641 7.62 7.23 16.56
C TYR A 641 8.78 7.71 15.68
N TYR A 642 8.58 8.85 15.01
CA TYR A 642 9.52 9.41 14.03
C TYR A 642 10.09 10.75 14.49
N GLN A 643 11.40 10.96 14.27
CA GLN A 643 12.13 12.18 14.61
C GLN A 643 12.38 13.05 13.36
N PRO A 644 11.55 14.08 13.07
CA PRO A 644 11.66 14.86 11.84
C PRO A 644 12.92 15.76 11.76
N TRP A 645 13.55 16.05 12.90
CA TRP A 645 14.79 16.83 12.96
C TRP A 645 16.06 15.99 12.73
N VAL A 646 15.96 14.67 12.83
CA VAL A 646 17.05 13.71 12.55
C VAL A 646 16.83 13.01 11.21
N GLY A 647 15.57 12.84 10.80
CA GLY A 647 15.22 12.08 9.61
C GLY A 647 15.24 10.56 9.83
N ARG A 648 14.96 10.08 11.06
CA ARG A 648 15.08 8.67 11.46
C ARG A 648 13.98 8.22 12.42
N TRP A 649 13.76 6.91 12.49
CA TRP A 649 12.86 6.29 13.47
C TRP A 649 13.48 6.26 14.87
N LEU A 650 12.64 6.39 15.90
CA LEU A 650 13.05 6.38 17.31
C LEU A 650 13.42 4.98 17.83
N SER A 651 12.95 3.94 17.15
CA SER A 651 13.20 2.53 17.46
C SER A 651 13.45 1.72 16.19
N ALA A 652 14.10 0.57 16.36
CA ALA A 652 14.28 -0.41 15.30
C ALA A 652 12.91 -0.89 14.76
N ASP A 653 12.88 -1.22 13.47
CA ASP A 653 11.70 -1.74 12.79
C ASP A 653 11.20 -3.06 13.42
N PRO A 654 9.96 -3.12 13.94
CA PRO A 654 9.42 -4.36 14.49
C PRO A 654 9.07 -5.39 13.41
N ALA A 655 8.99 -5.00 12.13
CA ALA A 655 8.92 -5.93 10.99
C ALA A 655 10.31 -6.43 10.56
N ASN A 656 11.37 -6.04 11.26
CA ASN A 656 12.74 -6.47 11.00
C ASN A 656 13.22 -6.09 9.59
N THR A 657 13.87 -6.99 8.84
CA THR A 657 14.56 -6.68 7.58
C THR A 657 13.63 -6.50 6.36
N VAL A 658 12.32 -6.34 6.54
CA VAL A 658 11.34 -6.23 5.43
C VAL A 658 11.60 -5.02 4.53
N ASP A 659 11.99 -3.86 5.06
CA ASP A 659 12.42 -2.69 4.27
C ASP A 659 13.96 -2.58 4.11
N GLY A 660 14.68 -3.68 4.37
CA GLY A 660 16.14 -3.79 4.27
C GLY A 660 16.87 -3.83 5.61
N LEU A 661 18.20 -3.89 5.56
CA LEU A 661 19.05 -4.16 6.74
C LEU A 661 19.22 -2.98 7.72
N ASN A 662 18.77 -1.78 7.36
CA ASN A 662 18.84 -0.60 8.22
C ASN A 662 17.48 -0.35 8.87
N LEU A 663 17.33 -0.81 10.11
CA LEU A 663 16.05 -0.83 10.83
C LEU A 663 15.57 0.56 11.30
N TYR A 664 16.36 1.62 11.08
CA TYR A 664 16.04 3.00 11.50
C TYR A 664 15.89 3.97 10.33
N ARG A 665 16.03 3.47 9.09
CA ARG A 665 15.99 4.28 7.88
C ARG A 665 14.56 4.76 7.60
N MET A 666 14.40 6.05 7.37
CA MET A 666 13.11 6.64 7.03
C MET A 666 12.87 6.55 5.52
N VAL A 667 11.84 5.79 5.11
CA VAL A 667 11.34 5.65 3.74
C VAL A 667 12.43 5.63 2.66
N ARG A 668 13.42 4.76 2.86
CA ARG A 668 14.56 4.56 1.93
C ARG A 668 15.39 5.82 1.63
N ASN A 669 15.37 6.81 2.53
CA ASN A 669 15.97 8.14 2.35
C ASN A 669 15.38 8.94 1.16
N ASN A 670 14.13 8.65 0.79
CA ASN A 670 13.42 9.35 -0.27
C ASN A 670 12.04 9.86 0.22
N PRO A 671 12.03 10.83 1.15
CA PRO A 671 10.81 11.26 1.83
C PRO A 671 9.88 12.15 1.00
N ILE A 672 10.27 12.49 -0.23
CA ILE A 672 9.42 13.25 -1.16
C ILE A 672 8.53 12.31 -1.99
N ASN A 673 9.01 11.10 -2.28
CA ASN A 673 8.31 10.12 -3.14
C ASN A 673 7.60 9.02 -2.38
N LEU A 674 8.07 8.74 -1.16
CA LEU A 674 7.63 7.62 -0.36
C LEU A 674 7.09 8.11 0.97
N TYR A 675 6.08 7.40 1.47
CA TYR A 675 5.51 7.62 2.79
C TYR A 675 5.41 6.27 3.50
N ASP A 676 5.43 6.27 4.83
CA ASP A 676 5.15 5.07 5.62
C ASP A 676 3.75 5.18 6.20
N LYS A 677 2.91 4.13 5.99
CA LYS A 677 1.51 4.17 6.41
C LYS A 677 1.38 3.98 7.92
N ASP A 678 2.20 3.16 8.54
CA ASP A 678 2.03 2.72 9.92
C ASP A 678 3.35 2.63 10.71
N GLY A 679 4.46 2.93 10.05
CA GLY A 679 5.80 2.83 10.61
C GLY A 679 6.40 1.44 10.42
N LEU A 680 6.05 0.69 9.37
CA LEU A 680 6.63 -0.63 9.07
C LEU A 680 7.24 -0.68 7.68
N ILE A 681 6.47 -0.33 6.64
CA ILE A 681 6.89 -0.49 5.24
C ILE A 681 6.55 0.78 4.46
N PRO A 682 7.53 1.37 3.75
CA PRO A 682 7.29 2.48 2.84
C PRO A 682 6.39 2.06 1.67
N ASN A 683 5.45 2.94 1.34
CA ASN A 683 4.57 2.85 0.19
C ASN A 683 4.88 3.97 -0.81
N ARG A 684 4.44 3.77 -2.06
CA ARG A 684 4.51 4.74 -3.15
C ARG A 684 3.09 5.09 -3.62
N ASP A 685 2.92 6.28 -4.20
CA ASP A 685 1.64 6.89 -4.61
C ASP A 685 0.63 6.05 -5.40
N SER A 686 1.04 4.95 -6.04
CA SER A 686 0.08 4.11 -6.77
C SER A 686 -1.04 3.55 -5.88
N LYS A 687 -0.87 3.54 -4.54
CA LYS A 687 -1.89 3.14 -3.55
C LYS A 687 -2.53 4.29 -2.78
N LEU A 688 -2.10 5.54 -3.00
CA LEU A 688 -2.52 6.71 -2.21
C LEU A 688 -3.85 7.30 -2.69
N LEU A 689 -4.11 7.24 -3.99
CA LEU A 689 -5.29 7.84 -4.61
C LEU A 689 -6.35 6.80 -4.99
N THR A 690 -6.08 5.51 -4.76
CA THR A 690 -7.04 4.41 -4.89
C THR A 690 -7.84 4.27 -3.60
N TYR A 691 -9.18 4.29 -3.70
CA TYR A 691 -10.01 3.82 -2.60
C TYR A 691 -9.86 2.31 -2.54
N ASN A 692 -9.04 1.81 -1.62
CA ASN A 692 -9.23 0.44 -1.21
C ASN A 692 -10.53 0.44 -0.40
N VAL A 693 -11.51 -0.35 -0.83
CA VAL A 693 -12.49 -0.87 0.13
C VAL A 693 -11.64 -1.60 1.17
N THR A 694 -11.40 -0.94 2.30
CA THR A 694 -10.71 -1.55 3.42
C THR A 694 -11.65 -2.63 3.94
N LEU A 695 -11.57 -3.83 3.38
CA LEU A 695 -11.70 -5.04 4.18
C LEU A 695 -10.67 -4.84 5.29
N ARG A 696 -11.13 -4.37 6.45
CA ARG A 696 -10.32 -4.34 7.66
C ARG A 696 -9.65 -5.69 7.78
N HIS A 697 -8.40 -5.69 8.21
CA HIS A 697 -7.65 -6.88 8.58
C HIS A 697 -8.52 -7.79 9.48
N LEU A 698 -9.25 -8.71 8.87
CA LEU A 698 -9.45 -10.02 9.44
C LEU A 698 -8.04 -10.60 9.48
N LYS A 699 -7.60 -11.01 10.67
CA LYS A 699 -6.44 -11.89 10.80
C LYS A 699 -6.58 -12.98 9.73
N PRO A 700 -5.50 -13.44 9.09
CA PRO A 700 -5.56 -14.69 8.36
C PRO A 700 -5.87 -15.78 9.38
N GLU A 701 -7.15 -16.06 9.58
CA GLU A 701 -7.57 -17.36 10.02
C GLU A 701 -7.12 -18.29 8.89
N ILE A 702 -6.20 -19.19 9.23
CA ILE A 702 -5.85 -20.30 8.37
C ILE A 702 -7.11 -21.15 8.30
N ILE A 703 -8.00 -20.80 7.37
CA ILE A 703 -8.93 -21.76 6.80
C ILE A 703 -8.01 -22.67 5.99
N PRO A 704 -7.79 -23.93 6.39
CA PRO A 704 -7.10 -24.85 5.50
C PRO A 704 -7.86 -24.82 4.18
N PRO A 705 -7.19 -24.70 3.03
CA PRO A 705 -7.89 -24.68 1.77
C PRO A 705 -8.78 -25.92 1.74
N ALA A 706 -10.10 -25.71 1.72
CA ALA A 706 -11.00 -26.70 1.19
C ALA A 706 -10.70 -26.77 -0.31
N SER A 707 -9.63 -27.45 -0.68
CA SER A 707 -9.46 -28.01 -2.01
C SER A 707 -10.41 -29.20 -2.08
N VAL A 708 -11.69 -28.92 -2.30
CA VAL A 708 -12.59 -29.93 -2.83
C VAL A 708 -12.90 -29.52 -4.26
N ASP A 709 -11.94 -29.79 -5.15
CA ASP A 709 -12.20 -29.90 -6.58
C ASP A 709 -13.20 -31.06 -6.74
N GLN A 710 -14.50 -30.74 -6.76
CA GLN A 710 -15.53 -31.73 -7.01
C GLN A 710 -15.63 -31.93 -8.53
N SER A 711 -15.38 -33.16 -8.98
CA SER A 711 -15.59 -33.57 -10.36
C SER A 711 -17.03 -34.01 -10.54
N PHE A 712 -17.68 -33.54 -11.61
CA PHE A 712 -19.05 -33.91 -11.95
C PHE A 712 -19.16 -34.25 -13.43
N GLU A 713 -20.07 -35.17 -13.77
CA GLU A 713 -20.54 -35.38 -15.14
C GLU A 713 -21.64 -34.36 -15.44
N THR A 714 -21.45 -33.53 -16.46
CA THR A 714 -22.45 -32.53 -16.89
C THR A 714 -22.89 -32.80 -18.33
N ILE A 715 -24.17 -32.55 -18.62
CA ILE A 715 -24.71 -32.53 -19.98
C ILE A 715 -24.65 -31.08 -20.47
N PRO A 716 -23.77 -30.73 -21.42
CA PRO A 716 -23.65 -29.36 -21.90
C PRO A 716 -24.87 -28.93 -22.71
N GLU A 717 -25.31 -27.70 -22.52
CA GLU A 717 -26.37 -27.08 -23.34
C GLU A 717 -25.72 -26.26 -24.46
N VAL A 718 -25.98 -26.61 -25.72
CA VAL A 718 -25.49 -25.84 -26.88
C VAL A 718 -26.29 -24.54 -26.99
N ILE A 719 -25.60 -23.40 -26.98
CA ILE A 719 -26.17 -22.07 -27.11
C ILE A 719 -25.60 -21.34 -28.33
N ARG A 720 -26.33 -20.34 -28.83
CA ARG A 720 -25.85 -19.47 -29.91
C ARG A 720 -24.61 -18.70 -29.47
N LEU A 721 -23.56 -18.73 -30.30
CA LEU A 721 -22.28 -18.09 -29.99
C LEU A 721 -22.45 -16.59 -29.67
N ARG A 722 -23.20 -15.82 -30.48
CA ARG A 722 -23.49 -14.40 -30.19
C ARG A 722 -24.08 -14.11 -28.81
N ASN A 723 -24.81 -15.05 -28.20
CA ASN A 723 -25.38 -14.86 -26.88
C ASN A 723 -24.28 -14.88 -25.81
N ALA A 724 -23.32 -15.79 -25.95
CA ALA A 724 -22.14 -15.88 -25.09
C ALA A 724 -21.20 -14.66 -25.24
N LEU A 725 -21.21 -14.02 -26.43
CA LEU A 725 -20.35 -12.87 -26.75
C LEU A 725 -21.02 -11.51 -26.55
N THR A 726 -22.23 -11.44 -25.99
CA THR A 726 -22.81 -10.14 -25.62
C THR A 726 -21.92 -9.47 -24.56
N PRO A 727 -21.75 -8.13 -24.56
CA PRO A 727 -20.90 -7.46 -23.57
C PRO A 727 -21.27 -7.83 -22.12
N GLN A 728 -22.57 -8.01 -21.85
CA GLN A 728 -23.06 -8.42 -20.54
C GLN A 728 -22.76 -9.88 -20.20
N ALA A 729 -22.89 -10.82 -21.16
CA ALA A 729 -22.55 -12.22 -20.94
C ALA A 729 -21.04 -12.40 -20.81
N PHE A 730 -20.25 -11.81 -21.70
CA PHE A 730 -18.78 -11.93 -21.69
C PHE A 730 -18.14 -11.29 -20.44
N LYS A 731 -18.74 -10.22 -19.89
CA LYS A 731 -18.27 -9.61 -18.63
C LYS A 731 -18.57 -10.45 -17.39
N LYS A 732 -19.62 -11.27 -17.42
CA LYS A 732 -20.14 -11.97 -16.24
C LYS A 732 -19.82 -13.47 -16.24
N THR A 733 -19.90 -14.10 -17.40
CA THR A 733 -19.76 -15.55 -17.58
C THR A 733 -18.43 -15.84 -18.25
N PRO A 734 -17.52 -16.55 -17.58
CA PRO A 734 -16.27 -16.99 -18.19
C PRO A 734 -16.49 -17.77 -19.49
N LEU A 735 -15.94 -17.28 -20.59
CA LEU A 735 -15.70 -18.03 -21.83
C LEU A 735 -14.33 -18.75 -21.84
N LEU A 736 -14.31 -20.07 -21.98
CA LEU A 736 -13.07 -20.81 -22.24
C LEU A 736 -12.75 -20.77 -23.74
N GLY A 737 -11.62 -20.14 -24.10
CA GLY A 737 -11.12 -20.06 -25.48
C GLY A 737 -10.61 -21.39 -26.05
N GLY A 738 -10.38 -22.40 -25.20
CA GLY A 738 -10.02 -23.74 -25.64
C GLY A 738 -11.16 -24.42 -26.38
N ILE A 739 -10.99 -24.70 -27.68
CA ILE A 739 -11.96 -25.48 -28.44
C ILE A 739 -12.08 -26.89 -27.85
N ILE A 740 -13.29 -27.24 -27.48
CA ILE A 740 -13.70 -28.60 -27.13
C ILE A 740 -13.88 -29.39 -28.43
N ASN A 741 -13.47 -30.66 -28.42
CA ASN A 741 -13.52 -31.61 -29.55
C ASN A 741 -12.45 -31.49 -30.64
N LYS A 742 -11.30 -30.83 -30.41
CA LYS A 742 -10.20 -30.71 -31.41
C LYS A 742 -9.77 -32.05 -32.06
N ASN A 743 -9.87 -33.16 -31.32
CA ASN A 743 -9.49 -34.51 -31.75
C ASN A 743 -10.68 -35.46 -31.90
N ASP A 744 -11.91 -34.95 -31.93
CA ASP A 744 -13.10 -35.79 -32.03
C ASP A 744 -13.15 -36.49 -33.40
N ALA A 745 -13.27 -37.83 -33.36
CA ALA A 745 -13.33 -38.67 -34.54
C ALA A 745 -14.50 -38.29 -35.47
N THR A 746 -15.55 -37.64 -34.94
CA THR A 746 -16.76 -37.26 -35.67
C THR A 746 -16.69 -35.93 -36.42
N LEU A 747 -15.61 -35.16 -36.27
CA LEU A 747 -15.36 -33.97 -37.10
C LEU A 747 -15.08 -34.35 -38.56
N SER A 748 -15.50 -33.49 -39.51
CA SER A 748 -15.14 -33.63 -40.92
C SER A 748 -13.62 -33.57 -41.10
N ASP A 749 -13.09 -34.25 -42.12
CA ASP A 749 -11.66 -34.21 -42.43
C ASP A 749 -11.19 -32.79 -42.74
N GLU A 750 -12.06 -31.94 -43.29
CA GLU A 750 -11.82 -30.52 -43.52
C GLU A 750 -11.64 -29.75 -42.21
N ASN A 751 -12.55 -29.89 -41.24
CA ASN A 751 -12.43 -29.20 -39.95
C ASN A 751 -11.21 -29.69 -39.16
N LYS A 752 -10.88 -30.99 -39.24
CA LYS A 752 -9.65 -31.53 -38.64
C LYS A 752 -8.39 -30.94 -39.27
N ARG A 753 -8.38 -30.73 -40.59
CA ARG A 753 -7.26 -30.07 -41.29
C ARG A 753 -7.13 -28.61 -40.84
N ILE A 754 -8.24 -27.88 -40.73
CA ILE A 754 -8.26 -26.47 -40.34
C ILE A 754 -7.70 -26.27 -38.92
N VAL A 755 -8.16 -27.05 -37.93
CA VAL A 755 -7.70 -26.94 -36.54
C VAL A 755 -6.20 -27.21 -36.39
N ASN A 756 -5.67 -28.13 -37.20
CA ASN A 756 -4.26 -28.55 -37.15
C ASN A 756 -3.34 -27.74 -38.08
N ASN A 757 -3.87 -26.89 -38.97
CA ASN A 757 -3.07 -26.13 -39.90
C ASN A 757 -2.49 -24.84 -39.27
N LYS A 758 -1.27 -24.93 -38.73
CA LYS A 758 -0.58 -23.77 -38.12
C LYS A 758 -0.31 -22.61 -39.07
N LYS A 759 -0.21 -22.84 -40.39
CA LYS A 759 0.09 -21.80 -41.38
C LYS A 759 -1.12 -21.59 -42.28
N GLY A 760 -1.92 -20.57 -41.96
CA GLY A 760 -3.19 -20.31 -42.63
C GLY A 760 -4.30 -21.15 -42.04
N GLY A 761 -4.66 -20.86 -40.79
CA GLY A 761 -5.90 -21.33 -40.18
C GLY A 761 -7.13 -21.07 -41.07
N GLY A 762 -8.30 -21.49 -40.64
CA GLY A 762 -9.47 -21.54 -41.52
C GLY A 762 -10.76 -21.14 -40.83
N GLN A 763 -11.86 -21.23 -41.57
CA GLN A 763 -13.19 -20.93 -41.05
C GLN A 763 -13.75 -22.19 -40.39
N LEU A 764 -14.22 -22.06 -39.15
CA LEU A 764 -14.86 -23.16 -38.42
C LEU A 764 -16.29 -22.78 -38.03
N PRO A 765 -17.25 -23.72 -38.12
CA PRO A 765 -18.57 -23.55 -37.50
C PRO A 765 -18.42 -23.70 -35.97
N LEU A 766 -18.48 -22.57 -35.26
CA LEU A 766 -18.33 -22.54 -33.80
C LEU A 766 -19.67 -22.26 -33.10
N ALA A 767 -19.93 -23.00 -32.04
CA ALA A 767 -20.97 -22.69 -31.06
C ALA A 767 -20.33 -22.51 -29.67
N ALA A 768 -21.11 -21.98 -28.73
CA ALA A 768 -20.74 -22.00 -27.32
C ALA A 768 -21.57 -23.07 -26.63
N ILE A 769 -20.96 -23.84 -25.72
CA ILE A 769 -21.69 -24.70 -24.80
C ILE A 769 -21.72 -24.08 -23.42
N LYS A 770 -22.89 -24.13 -22.79
CA LYS A 770 -23.08 -23.76 -21.39
C LYS A 770 -22.83 -24.99 -20.52
N VAL A 771 -21.89 -24.87 -19.60
CA VAL A 771 -21.48 -25.91 -18.67
C VAL A 771 -21.83 -25.45 -17.25
N SER A 772 -22.82 -26.09 -16.63
CA SER A 772 -23.34 -25.72 -15.31
C SER A 772 -22.70 -26.53 -14.18
N ALA A 773 -22.45 -25.89 -13.04
CA ALA A 773 -22.09 -26.57 -11.80
C ALA A 773 -23.33 -27.24 -11.17
N SER A 774 -23.11 -28.07 -10.15
CA SER A 774 -24.18 -28.65 -9.30
C SER A 774 -25.02 -27.60 -8.56
N THR A 775 -24.55 -26.34 -8.50
CA THR A 775 -25.31 -25.18 -8.02
C THR A 775 -25.96 -24.44 -9.19
N PRO A 776 -27.28 -24.16 -9.15
CA PRO A 776 -28.07 -23.73 -10.31
C PRO A 776 -27.65 -22.39 -10.96
N ASP A 777 -26.84 -21.56 -10.28
CA ASP A 777 -26.46 -20.22 -10.75
C ASP A 777 -25.00 -20.07 -11.20
N ARG A 778 -24.19 -21.14 -11.19
CA ARG A 778 -22.79 -21.10 -11.62
C ARG A 778 -22.59 -21.89 -12.91
N TYR A 779 -22.24 -21.20 -13.99
CA TYR A 779 -21.94 -21.84 -15.27
C TYR A 779 -20.86 -21.09 -16.06
N TYR A 780 -20.27 -21.77 -17.04
CA TYR A 780 -19.22 -21.26 -17.94
C TYR A 780 -19.68 -21.48 -19.38
N HIS A 781 -19.13 -20.69 -20.30
CA HIS A 781 -19.21 -20.97 -21.72
C HIS A 781 -17.90 -21.59 -22.19
N ALA A 782 -17.96 -22.52 -23.13
CA ALA A 782 -16.78 -23.04 -23.81
C ALA A 782 -17.03 -23.16 -25.31
N LEU A 783 -15.99 -22.95 -26.11
CA LEU A 783 -16.09 -23.03 -27.56
C LEU A 783 -16.16 -24.50 -28.01
N GLN A 784 -17.06 -24.80 -28.95
CA GLN A 784 -17.19 -26.13 -29.54
C GLN A 784 -17.31 -26.03 -31.07
N ILE A 785 -16.64 -26.93 -31.80
CA ILE A 785 -16.88 -27.12 -33.23
C ILE A 785 -18.13 -27.99 -33.40
N VAL A 786 -19.09 -27.50 -34.18
CA VAL A 786 -20.35 -28.21 -34.47
C VAL A 786 -20.40 -28.68 -35.93
N LYS A 787 -21.31 -29.62 -36.25
CA LYS A 787 -21.51 -30.06 -37.65
C LYS A 787 -22.31 -29.01 -38.42
N ASP A 788 -22.00 -28.82 -39.70
CA ASP A 788 -22.41 -27.70 -40.60
C ASP A 788 -23.92 -27.43 -40.79
N LYS A 789 -24.82 -27.99 -39.98
CA LYS A 789 -26.28 -27.84 -40.13
C LYS A 789 -27.05 -27.49 -38.86
N GLU A 790 -26.40 -27.13 -37.76
CA GLU A 790 -27.12 -26.69 -36.55
C GLU A 790 -27.34 -25.16 -36.51
N HIS A 791 -28.59 -24.74 -36.27
CA HIS A 791 -29.05 -23.33 -36.19
C HIS A 791 -28.42 -22.48 -35.07
N SER A 792 -27.42 -23.01 -34.36
CA SER A 792 -26.67 -22.40 -33.27
C SER A 792 -25.23 -21.97 -33.64
N ALA A 793 -24.72 -22.43 -34.79
CA ALA A 793 -23.34 -22.21 -35.23
C ALA A 793 -23.12 -20.82 -35.87
N GLU A 794 -21.98 -20.22 -35.60
CA GLU A 794 -21.46 -19.05 -36.33
C GLU A 794 -20.11 -19.41 -36.94
N PHE A 795 -19.95 -19.16 -38.23
CA PHE A 795 -18.62 -19.29 -38.85
C PHE A 795 -17.71 -18.21 -38.30
N ALA A 796 -16.51 -18.62 -37.87
CA ALA A 796 -15.46 -17.75 -37.37
C ALA A 796 -14.09 -18.19 -37.92
N TYR A 797 -13.17 -17.25 -38.09
CA TYR A 797 -11.78 -17.57 -38.39
C TYR A 797 -11.10 -18.16 -37.15
N TRP A 798 -10.31 -19.21 -37.34
CA TRP A 798 -9.55 -19.86 -36.27
C TRP A 798 -8.06 -19.59 -36.40
N VAL A 799 -7.47 -19.06 -35.33
CA VAL A 799 -6.02 -18.87 -35.17
C VAL A 799 -5.49 -20.01 -34.31
N PRO A 800 -4.77 -20.99 -34.87
CA PRO A 800 -4.17 -22.06 -34.08
C PRO A 800 -3.00 -21.54 -33.24
N GLU A 801 -2.77 -22.14 -32.07
CA GLU A 801 -1.58 -21.85 -31.24
C GLU A 801 -0.30 -22.07 -32.04
N SER A 802 0.63 -21.11 -31.96
CA SER A 802 1.87 -21.09 -32.75
C SER A 802 1.64 -20.99 -34.27
N GLY A 803 0.60 -20.27 -34.66
CA GLY A 803 0.18 -20.13 -36.05
C GLY A 803 -0.55 -18.83 -36.33
N TYR A 804 -1.08 -18.71 -37.55
CA TYR A 804 -1.78 -17.50 -38.01
C TYR A 804 -2.99 -17.80 -38.89
N VAL A 805 -3.88 -16.81 -39.04
CA VAL A 805 -4.96 -16.78 -40.03
C VAL A 805 -5.02 -15.43 -40.73
N ASP A 806 -5.38 -15.45 -42.01
CA ASP A 806 -5.57 -14.24 -42.81
C ASP A 806 -7.06 -13.89 -42.87
N ILE A 807 -7.41 -12.65 -42.55
CA ILE A 807 -8.77 -12.12 -42.52
C ILE A 807 -8.87 -10.85 -43.37
N PRO A 808 -10.03 -10.54 -43.95
CA PRO A 808 -10.22 -9.30 -44.70
C PRO A 808 -10.21 -8.08 -43.78
N ILE A 809 -9.65 -6.95 -44.22
CA ILE A 809 -9.78 -5.66 -43.51
C ILE A 809 -11.26 -5.27 -43.40
N LEU A 810 -12.03 -5.47 -44.47
CA LEU A 810 -13.48 -5.23 -44.54
C LEU A 810 -14.21 -6.50 -45.01
N PRO A 811 -14.86 -7.25 -44.10
CA PRO A 811 -15.60 -8.46 -44.45
C PRO A 811 -16.77 -8.17 -45.39
N LYS A 812 -16.87 -8.92 -46.50
CA LYS A 812 -18.00 -8.88 -47.42
C LYS A 812 -19.23 -9.55 -46.83
N LYS A 813 -20.40 -9.30 -47.42
CA LYS A 813 -21.65 -9.95 -47.03
C LYS A 813 -21.52 -11.47 -47.15
N GLY A 814 -21.63 -12.17 -46.02
CA GLY A 814 -21.50 -13.63 -45.92
C GLY A 814 -20.15 -14.12 -45.37
N GLU A 815 -19.15 -13.24 -45.25
CA GLU A 815 -17.88 -13.58 -44.62
C GLU A 815 -17.98 -13.55 -43.08
N PRO A 816 -17.20 -14.38 -42.36
CA PRO A 816 -17.15 -14.37 -40.91
C PRO A 816 -16.72 -13.01 -40.33
N LYS A 817 -17.32 -12.65 -39.20
CA LYS A 817 -17.04 -11.41 -38.46
C LYS A 817 -16.43 -11.65 -37.08
N LEU A 818 -15.96 -12.87 -36.85
CA LEU A 818 -15.37 -13.32 -35.59
C LEU A 818 -14.05 -14.05 -35.90
N VAL A 819 -13.06 -13.82 -35.03
CA VAL A 819 -11.79 -14.54 -35.02
C VAL A 819 -11.59 -15.10 -33.62
N PHE A 820 -11.38 -16.40 -33.51
CA PHE A 820 -11.08 -17.06 -32.25
C PHE A 820 -9.68 -17.63 -32.28
N THR A 821 -9.11 -17.72 -31.09
CA THR A 821 -7.83 -18.37 -30.85
C THR A 821 -7.97 -19.30 -29.66
N ASP A 822 -7.01 -20.18 -29.48
CA ASP A 822 -6.93 -21.02 -28.29
C ASP A 822 -6.87 -20.17 -27.02
N GLY A 823 -7.30 -20.74 -25.89
CA GLY A 823 -7.04 -20.09 -24.60
C GLY A 823 -5.54 -19.86 -24.44
N PHE A 824 -5.15 -18.67 -23.98
CA PHE A 824 -3.74 -18.33 -23.86
C PHE A 824 -3.38 -17.86 -22.45
N SER A 825 -2.22 -18.29 -21.99
CA SER A 825 -1.58 -17.88 -20.73
C SER A 825 -0.13 -17.63 -21.08
N GLY A 826 0.34 -16.41 -20.90
CA GLY A 826 1.68 -16.04 -21.32
C GLY A 826 1.85 -15.78 -22.82
N CYS A 827 0.81 -16.00 -23.66
CA CYS A 827 0.90 -15.80 -25.11
C CYS A 827 0.44 -14.40 -25.56
N SER A 828 0.74 -14.05 -26.81
CA SER A 828 0.32 -12.81 -27.46
C SER A 828 -0.59 -13.08 -28.67
N LEU A 829 -1.57 -12.20 -28.87
CA LEU A 829 -2.37 -12.14 -30.10
C LEU A 829 -1.90 -10.92 -30.90
N VAL A 830 -1.23 -11.16 -32.02
CA VAL A 830 -0.59 -10.11 -32.84
C VAL A 830 -1.32 -9.97 -34.16
N ALA A 831 -1.50 -8.74 -34.66
CA ALA A 831 -2.14 -8.47 -35.94
C ALA A 831 -1.24 -7.60 -36.82
N ASP A 832 -0.98 -8.09 -38.04
CA ASP A 832 -0.27 -7.38 -39.10
C ASP A 832 -1.23 -6.98 -40.21
N LYS A 833 -1.02 -5.80 -40.79
CA LYS A 833 -1.61 -5.47 -42.09
C LYS A 833 -0.70 -6.07 -43.16
N LEU A 834 -1.16 -7.07 -43.88
CA LEU A 834 -0.36 -7.66 -44.96
C LEU A 834 -0.35 -6.80 -46.22
N ASN A 835 -1.48 -6.17 -46.52
CA ASN A 835 -1.72 -5.26 -47.65
C ASN A 835 -3.06 -4.54 -47.44
N ASP A 836 -3.48 -3.71 -48.40
CA ASP A 836 -4.72 -2.92 -48.35
C ASP A 836 -6.04 -3.70 -48.27
N SER A 837 -6.00 -5.04 -48.31
CA SER A 837 -7.19 -5.88 -48.21
C SER A 837 -7.14 -6.93 -47.10
N THR A 838 -5.97 -7.21 -46.52
CA THR A 838 -5.76 -8.38 -45.65
C THR A 838 -5.04 -8.03 -44.35
N ILE A 839 -5.58 -8.52 -43.23
CA ILE A 839 -4.95 -8.56 -41.90
C ILE A 839 -4.53 -10.00 -41.62
N ARG A 840 -3.31 -10.22 -41.11
CA ARG A 840 -2.88 -11.51 -40.58
C ARG A 840 -2.86 -11.47 -39.06
N VAL A 841 -3.55 -12.42 -38.43
CA VAL A 841 -3.63 -12.54 -36.98
C VAL A 841 -2.84 -13.77 -36.53
N TYR A 842 -1.90 -13.58 -35.62
CA TYR A 842 -1.02 -14.60 -35.05
C TYR A 842 -1.40 -14.92 -33.60
N HIS A 843 -1.38 -16.19 -33.24
CA HIS A 843 -1.26 -16.63 -31.85
C HIS A 843 0.19 -16.99 -31.60
N VAL A 844 0.90 -16.08 -30.95
CA VAL A 844 2.31 -16.22 -30.61
C VAL A 844 2.40 -16.79 -29.21
N LYS A 845 2.81 -18.04 -29.09
CA LYS A 845 3.12 -18.63 -27.78
C LYS A 845 4.20 -17.78 -27.16
N GLY A 846 4.03 -17.35 -25.93
CA GLY A 846 5.06 -16.52 -25.36
C GLY A 846 6.32 -17.33 -25.04
N ASP A 847 7.40 -16.58 -24.95
CA ASP A 847 8.77 -17.06 -25.08
C ASP A 847 9.06 -17.79 -26.42
N GLN A 848 8.19 -17.66 -27.42
CA GLN A 848 8.41 -18.11 -28.81
C GLN A 848 8.17 -16.97 -29.81
N GLU A 849 8.20 -15.71 -29.35
CA GLU A 849 7.97 -14.55 -30.22
C GLU A 849 8.99 -14.49 -31.35
N ASP A 850 10.24 -14.86 -31.10
CA ASP A 850 11.26 -14.84 -32.15
C ASP A 850 11.08 -15.89 -33.22
N THR A 851 10.62 -17.08 -32.83
CA THR A 851 10.45 -18.20 -33.77
C THR A 851 9.09 -18.18 -34.45
N GLN A 852 8.08 -17.56 -33.83
CA GLN A 852 6.69 -17.57 -34.31
C GLN A 852 6.25 -16.23 -34.90
N TYR A 853 6.99 -15.15 -34.67
CA TYR A 853 6.66 -13.83 -35.18
C TYR A 853 7.89 -13.04 -35.66
N ASN A 854 8.95 -12.86 -34.86
CA ASN A 854 10.12 -12.06 -35.25
C ASN A 854 11.11 -12.77 -36.19
N ASP A 855 10.82 -13.95 -36.73
CA ASP A 855 11.72 -14.68 -37.65
C ASP A 855 11.81 -13.92 -39.00
N ASP A 856 13.02 -13.76 -39.55
CA ASP A 856 13.28 -13.06 -40.83
C ASP A 856 12.57 -13.68 -42.03
N ASN A 857 12.17 -14.93 -41.92
CA ASN A 857 11.43 -15.64 -42.94
C ASN A 857 9.91 -15.43 -42.86
N ILE A 858 9.41 -14.72 -41.84
CA ILE A 858 7.97 -14.40 -41.70
C ILE A 858 7.68 -13.07 -42.42
N HIS A 859 6.75 -13.10 -43.37
CA HIS A 859 6.32 -11.92 -44.09
C HIS A 859 5.25 -11.14 -43.30
N HIS A 860 5.60 -9.91 -42.90
CA HIS A 860 4.73 -8.99 -42.12
C HIS A 860 3.96 -7.97 -42.99
N GLY A 861 4.13 -7.97 -44.31
CA GLY A 861 3.50 -7.01 -45.22
C GLY A 861 3.77 -5.54 -44.85
N ASP A 862 2.71 -4.75 -44.68
CA ASP A 862 2.75 -3.33 -44.27
C ASP A 862 3.10 -3.16 -42.78
N GLY A 863 3.18 -4.26 -42.02
CA GLY A 863 3.66 -4.29 -40.64
C GLY A 863 2.56 -4.37 -39.59
N MET A 864 3.00 -4.39 -38.33
CA MET A 864 2.14 -4.58 -37.17
C MET A 864 1.18 -3.41 -36.97
N ILE A 865 -0.10 -3.75 -36.90
CA ILE A 865 -1.17 -2.80 -36.61
C ILE A 865 -1.62 -2.85 -35.15
N ASN A 866 -1.52 -4.02 -34.51
CA ASN A 866 -1.81 -4.14 -33.08
C ASN A 866 -1.21 -5.41 -32.47
N VAL A 867 -1.04 -5.37 -31.15
CA VAL A 867 -0.67 -6.52 -30.33
C VAL A 867 -1.44 -6.48 -29.02
N MET A 868 -1.86 -7.65 -28.56
CA MET A 868 -2.35 -7.87 -27.21
C MET A 868 -1.49 -8.95 -26.54
N ASP A 869 -0.65 -8.53 -25.60
CA ASP A 869 0.19 -9.41 -24.80
C ASP A 869 -0.55 -9.84 -23.52
N TYR A 870 -0.38 -11.10 -23.14
CA TYR A 870 -0.89 -11.63 -21.88
C TYR A 870 0.27 -12.10 -21.01
N PHE A 871 0.70 -11.28 -20.05
CA PHE A 871 1.95 -11.46 -19.31
C PHE A 871 1.95 -12.52 -18.19
N ASP A 872 1.14 -13.58 -18.30
CA ASP A 872 1.01 -14.57 -17.23
C ASP A 872 1.48 -15.97 -17.65
N TYR A 873 2.79 -16.18 -17.64
CA TYR A 873 3.37 -17.52 -17.58
C TYR A 873 3.63 -17.91 -16.12
N GLY A 874 2.73 -18.71 -15.58
CA GLY A 874 3.03 -19.60 -14.48
C GLY A 874 3.05 -18.95 -13.10
N VAL A 875 2.25 -19.52 -12.21
CA VAL A 875 2.55 -19.62 -10.78
C VAL A 875 3.02 -18.31 -10.13
N SER A 876 2.08 -17.54 -9.59
CA SER A 876 2.46 -16.60 -8.55
C SER A 876 2.89 -17.41 -7.32
N ILE A 877 4.17 -17.29 -6.96
CA ILE A 877 4.63 -17.64 -5.63
C ILE A 877 4.27 -16.44 -4.77
N ASP A 878 3.38 -16.66 -3.80
CA ASP A 878 3.19 -15.69 -2.73
C ASP A 878 4.55 -15.46 -2.05
N ARG A 879 5.16 -14.29 -2.26
CA ARG A 879 6.48 -13.94 -1.70
C ARG A 879 6.45 -13.81 -0.18
N ILE A 880 5.27 -13.84 0.44
CA ILE A 880 5.09 -13.79 1.90
C ILE A 880 5.07 -15.21 2.48
N ASN A 881 4.51 -16.19 1.77
CA ASN A 881 4.25 -17.53 2.32
C ASN A 881 4.89 -18.69 1.54
N PHE A 882 5.61 -18.43 0.44
CA PHE A 882 6.15 -19.43 -0.50
C PHE A 882 5.12 -20.47 -0.97
N THR A 883 3.83 -20.16 -0.89
CA THR A 883 2.76 -21.05 -1.37
C THR A 883 2.41 -20.70 -2.81
N GLN A 884 2.27 -21.75 -3.60
CA GLN A 884 1.82 -21.68 -4.99
C GLN A 884 0.36 -21.25 -5.01
N LYS A 885 0.00 -20.10 -5.61
CA LYS A 885 -1.43 -19.75 -5.77
C LYS A 885 -1.78 -19.04 -7.08
N GLN A 886 -2.94 -19.49 -7.57
CA GLN A 886 -3.84 -18.99 -8.62
C GLN A 886 -3.34 -19.03 -10.07
N ASN A 887 -4.05 -19.81 -10.91
CA ASN A 887 -3.83 -19.84 -12.35
C ASN A 887 -4.76 -18.81 -12.99
N ILE A 888 -4.20 -17.76 -13.57
CA ILE A 888 -4.95 -16.79 -14.36
C ILE A 888 -4.75 -17.14 -15.83
N THR A 889 -5.85 -17.42 -16.54
CA THR A 889 -5.83 -17.70 -17.98
C THR A 889 -6.54 -16.60 -18.76
N GLY A 890 -5.99 -16.24 -19.91
CA GLY A 890 -6.59 -15.30 -20.84
C GLY A 890 -7.51 -16.02 -21.83
N THR A 891 -8.59 -15.37 -22.20
CA THR A 891 -9.37 -15.71 -23.40
C THR A 891 -9.63 -14.45 -24.19
N ALA A 892 -9.37 -14.49 -25.49
CA ALA A 892 -9.67 -13.39 -26.40
C ALA A 892 -10.26 -13.88 -27.71
N PHE A 893 -10.99 -12.98 -28.35
CA PHE A 893 -11.51 -13.12 -29.69
C PHE A 893 -11.51 -11.75 -30.37
N ILE A 894 -11.49 -11.71 -31.69
CA ILE A 894 -11.61 -10.48 -32.46
C ILE A 894 -12.99 -10.44 -33.09
N LYS A 895 -13.64 -9.28 -33.06
CA LYS A 895 -14.98 -9.07 -33.63
C LYS A 895 -14.98 -7.87 -34.56
N PHE A 896 -15.60 -8.02 -35.73
CA PHE A 896 -15.79 -6.89 -36.63
C PHE A 896 -16.91 -5.99 -36.14
N ASN A 897 -16.63 -4.69 -36.04
CA ASN A 897 -17.55 -3.66 -35.63
C ASN A 897 -18.15 -2.96 -36.86
N ASP A 898 -19.34 -3.40 -37.25
CA ASP A 898 -20.06 -2.89 -38.44
C ASP A 898 -20.29 -1.37 -38.41
N SER A 899 -20.42 -0.76 -37.22
CA SER A 899 -20.65 0.69 -37.12
C SER A 899 -19.39 1.53 -37.34
N LYS A 900 -18.21 0.93 -37.11
CA LYS A 900 -16.91 1.61 -37.18
C LYS A 900 -16.04 1.11 -38.33
N ASN A 901 -16.47 0.06 -39.04
CA ASN A 901 -15.69 -0.63 -40.08
C ASN A 901 -14.29 -1.03 -39.61
N ILE A 902 -14.18 -1.51 -38.36
CA ILE A 902 -12.91 -1.86 -37.70
C ILE A 902 -13.05 -3.19 -36.96
N TRP A 903 -11.95 -3.93 -36.83
CA TRP A 903 -11.89 -5.12 -36.00
C TRP A 903 -11.51 -4.75 -34.56
N ASP A 904 -12.20 -5.31 -33.56
CA ASP A 904 -11.96 -5.08 -32.13
C ASP A 904 -11.50 -6.38 -31.46
N ILE A 905 -10.35 -6.38 -30.78
CA ILE A 905 -9.93 -7.47 -29.89
C ILE A 905 -10.70 -7.35 -28.58
N HIS A 906 -11.48 -8.37 -28.24
CA HIS A 906 -12.15 -8.52 -26.95
C HIS A 906 -11.41 -9.56 -26.13
N PHE A 907 -11.12 -9.27 -24.87
CA PHE A 907 -10.42 -10.21 -23.99
C PHE A 907 -11.00 -10.22 -22.58
N GLN A 908 -10.77 -11.33 -21.90
CA GLN A 908 -11.07 -11.50 -20.49
C GLN A 908 -9.95 -12.29 -19.79
N SER A 909 -9.76 -12.02 -18.51
CA SER A 909 -8.91 -12.79 -17.61
C SER A 909 -9.76 -13.65 -16.70
N LEU A 910 -9.41 -14.92 -16.58
CA LEU A 910 -10.13 -15.91 -15.79
C LEU A 910 -9.25 -16.40 -14.66
N LEU A 911 -9.71 -16.21 -13.43
CA LEU A 911 -9.09 -16.78 -12.24
C LEU A 911 -9.56 -18.22 -12.06
N ASP A 912 -8.63 -19.15 -11.81
CA ASP A 912 -8.91 -20.56 -11.50
C ASP A 912 -9.97 -21.19 -12.44
N PRO A 913 -9.78 -21.13 -13.78
CA PRO A 913 -10.78 -21.61 -14.73
C PRO A 913 -11.09 -23.11 -14.54
N PRO A 914 -12.33 -23.55 -14.81
CA PRO A 914 -12.68 -24.96 -14.70
C PRO A 914 -11.89 -25.80 -15.71
N ARG A 915 -11.56 -27.02 -15.30
CA ARG A 915 -10.94 -28.00 -16.20
C ARG A 915 -12.04 -28.85 -16.82
N ILE A 916 -12.07 -28.88 -18.15
CA ILE A 916 -12.97 -29.73 -18.92
C ILE A 916 -12.16 -30.86 -19.54
N LEU A 917 -12.49 -32.10 -19.17
CA LEU A 917 -11.93 -33.31 -19.75
C LEU A 917 -13.00 -34.03 -20.55
N ILE A 918 -12.62 -34.52 -21.73
CA ILE A 918 -13.45 -35.38 -22.56
C ILE A 918 -13.03 -36.82 -22.23
N PRO A 919 -13.81 -37.59 -21.46
CA PRO A 919 -13.44 -38.96 -21.12
C PRO A 919 -13.45 -39.85 -22.37
N PRO A 920 -12.56 -40.86 -22.47
CA PRO A 920 -12.57 -41.83 -23.57
C PRO A 920 -13.81 -42.75 -23.63
N SER A 921 -14.73 -42.65 -22.65
CA SER A 921 -15.77 -43.66 -22.40
C SER A 921 -17.12 -43.34 -23.06
N THR A 922 -17.90 -44.39 -23.24
CA THR A 922 -18.97 -44.60 -24.23
C THR A 922 -20.27 -43.78 -24.09
N LYS A 923 -20.34 -42.79 -23.20
CA LYS A 923 -21.50 -41.86 -23.13
C LYS A 923 -21.23 -40.61 -23.98
N LYS A 924 -21.71 -40.62 -25.23
CA LYS A 924 -21.46 -39.60 -26.29
C LYS A 924 -21.78 -38.13 -25.95
N HIS A 925 -22.29 -37.79 -24.76
CA HIS A 925 -22.86 -36.47 -24.46
C HIS A 925 -22.54 -35.91 -23.06
N THR A 926 -21.61 -36.51 -22.31
CA THR A 926 -21.26 -36.05 -20.94
C THR A 926 -19.82 -35.57 -20.86
N LEU A 927 -19.59 -34.39 -20.27
CA LEU A 927 -18.25 -33.83 -20.00
C LEU A 927 -17.87 -34.08 -18.53
N GLN A 928 -16.61 -34.44 -18.28
CA GLN A 928 -16.04 -34.42 -16.93
C GLN A 928 -15.49 -33.03 -16.66
N THR A 929 -16.05 -32.38 -15.64
CA THR A 929 -15.74 -30.98 -15.35
C THR A 929 -15.36 -30.81 -13.89
N THR A 930 -14.23 -30.15 -13.65
CA THR A 930 -13.82 -29.70 -12.31
C THR A 930 -14.17 -28.22 -12.19
N PHE A 931 -14.97 -27.87 -11.19
CA PHE A 931 -15.41 -26.50 -10.92
C PHE A 931 -14.74 -25.96 -9.64
N PRO A 932 -13.74 -25.08 -9.76
CA PRO A 932 -13.18 -24.39 -8.60
C PRO A 932 -14.21 -23.44 -7.97
N SER A 933 -14.22 -23.35 -6.64
CA SER A 933 -15.12 -22.45 -5.91
C SER A 933 -14.82 -20.97 -6.14
N SER A 934 -13.59 -20.66 -6.59
CA SER A 934 -13.02 -19.32 -6.80
C SER A 934 -13.08 -18.81 -8.24
N SER A 935 -13.59 -19.57 -9.22
CA SER A 935 -13.48 -19.08 -10.61
C SER A 935 -14.40 -17.90 -10.90
N GLN A 936 -13.80 -16.87 -11.49
CA GLN A 936 -14.47 -15.62 -11.84
C GLN A 936 -13.73 -14.91 -12.99
N VAL A 937 -14.48 -14.10 -13.73
CA VAL A 937 -13.89 -13.12 -14.65
C VAL A 937 -13.28 -11.99 -13.83
N THR A 938 -11.96 -11.81 -13.90
CA THR A 938 -11.25 -10.77 -13.12
C THR A 938 -11.06 -9.48 -13.88
N GLN A 939 -10.95 -9.56 -15.20
CA GLN A 939 -10.77 -8.42 -16.08
C GLN A 939 -11.48 -8.68 -17.41
N VAL A 940 -12.02 -7.63 -18.01
CA VAL A 940 -12.43 -7.61 -19.41
C VAL A 940 -11.91 -6.34 -20.08
N GLY A 941 -11.61 -6.41 -21.36
CA GLY A 941 -11.18 -5.26 -22.15
C GLY A 941 -11.50 -5.38 -23.62
N VAL A 942 -11.44 -4.26 -24.32
CA VAL A 942 -11.61 -4.16 -25.77
C VAL A 942 -10.51 -3.25 -26.32
N LYS A 943 -9.86 -3.67 -27.40
CA LYS A 943 -8.82 -2.91 -28.10
C LYS A 943 -9.08 -2.92 -29.61
N SER A 944 -9.32 -1.76 -30.20
CA SER A 944 -9.56 -1.64 -31.65
C SER A 944 -8.27 -1.81 -32.46
N LEU A 945 -8.32 -2.57 -33.56
CA LEU A 945 -7.25 -2.71 -34.54
C LEU A 945 -7.21 -1.47 -35.44
N SER A 946 -6.33 -0.51 -35.15
CA SER A 946 -6.03 0.59 -36.09
C SER A 946 -5.62 -0.02 -37.43
N ILE A 947 -6.18 0.45 -38.56
CA ILE A 947 -5.76 -0.05 -39.89
C ILE A 947 -4.46 0.60 -40.37
N ASP A 948 -4.03 1.69 -39.72
CA ASP A 948 -2.72 2.28 -39.93
C ASP A 948 -1.68 1.51 -39.10
N PRO A 949 -0.56 1.07 -39.72
CA PRO A 949 0.59 0.55 -38.98
C PRO A 949 1.00 1.53 -37.89
N ILE A 950 1.47 1.03 -36.76
CA ILE A 950 1.89 1.88 -35.64
C ILE A 950 3.04 2.78 -36.11
N SER A 951 2.76 4.06 -36.32
CA SER A 951 3.73 5.05 -36.79
C SER A 951 4.71 5.41 -35.67
N VAL A 952 5.98 5.02 -35.84
CA VAL A 952 7.09 5.52 -35.03
C VAL A 952 7.54 6.84 -35.66
N SER A 953 7.43 7.95 -34.91
CA SER A 953 7.85 9.28 -35.37
C SER A 953 9.32 9.30 -35.78
N GLU A 954 9.57 9.81 -36.98
CA GLU A 954 10.84 10.17 -37.65
C GLU A 954 12.14 9.99 -36.84
N GLU A 955 12.73 8.81 -36.95
CA GLU A 955 14.16 8.61 -37.20
C GLU A 955 14.26 7.27 -37.94
N THR A 956 14.86 7.28 -39.13
CA THR A 956 14.91 6.14 -40.06
C THR A 956 15.64 4.96 -39.43
N PHE A 957 14.88 3.96 -38.98
CA PHE A 957 15.40 2.66 -38.58
C PHE A 957 14.95 1.60 -39.59
N SER A 958 15.85 0.68 -39.94
CA SER A 958 15.57 -0.39 -40.89
C SER A 958 14.62 -1.45 -40.28
N PRO A 959 13.93 -2.28 -41.09
CA PRO A 959 13.09 -3.38 -40.59
C PRO A 959 13.80 -4.32 -39.60
N ASN A 960 15.13 -4.44 -39.69
CA ASN A 960 15.95 -5.22 -38.76
C ASN A 960 16.12 -4.56 -37.37
N GLU A 961 15.93 -3.26 -37.24
CA GLU A 961 16.02 -2.56 -35.96
C GLU A 961 14.71 -2.58 -35.16
N VAL A 962 13.56 -2.73 -35.84
CA VAL A 962 12.28 -3.03 -35.18
C VAL A 962 12.32 -4.44 -34.55
N LYS A 963 12.94 -5.41 -35.22
CA LYS A 963 13.22 -6.74 -34.66
C LYS A 963 14.11 -6.71 -33.43
N ASN A 964 15.15 -5.88 -33.46
CA ASN A 964 16.07 -5.76 -32.33
C ASN A 964 15.44 -5.14 -31.08
N ARG A 965 14.36 -4.35 -31.18
CA ARG A 965 13.70 -3.78 -30.00
C ARG A 965 12.81 -4.76 -29.22
N LEU A 966 12.23 -5.77 -29.87
CA LEU A 966 11.62 -6.91 -29.17
C LEU A 966 12.69 -7.82 -28.55
N ALA A 967 13.82 -8.02 -29.22
CA ALA A 967 14.97 -8.74 -28.66
C ALA A 967 15.59 -8.03 -27.44
N ILE A 968 15.66 -6.69 -27.41
CA ILE A 968 16.26 -5.93 -26.30
C ILE A 968 15.36 -5.89 -25.05
N ASN A 969 14.02 -5.93 -25.19
CA ASN A 969 13.11 -5.98 -24.04
C ASN A 969 12.92 -7.41 -23.47
N LEU A 970 13.24 -8.46 -24.24
CA LEU A 970 13.09 -9.86 -23.81
C LEU A 970 14.42 -10.61 -23.59
N ALA A 971 15.57 -10.09 -24.03
CA ALA A 971 16.88 -10.72 -23.84
C ALA A 971 17.25 -11.03 -22.37
N PRO A 972 16.92 -10.19 -21.37
CA PRO A 972 17.20 -10.51 -19.97
C PRO A 972 16.39 -11.72 -19.46
N TRP A 973 15.16 -11.87 -19.96
CA TRP A 973 14.23 -12.93 -19.57
C TRP A 973 14.50 -14.26 -20.27
N ARG A 974 14.86 -14.22 -21.57
CA ARG A 974 15.22 -15.41 -22.34
C ARG A 974 16.48 -16.09 -21.83
N LYS A 975 17.49 -15.33 -21.42
CA LYS A 975 18.71 -15.91 -20.83
C LYS A 975 18.43 -16.58 -19.49
N ALA A 976 17.60 -15.98 -18.64
CA ALA A 976 17.16 -16.56 -17.37
C ALA A 976 16.32 -17.84 -17.56
N ARG A 977 15.51 -17.91 -18.63
CA ARG A 977 14.66 -19.06 -18.94
C ARG A 977 15.42 -20.21 -19.62
N GLU A 978 16.34 -19.93 -20.56
CA GLU A 978 17.22 -20.96 -21.15
C GLU A 978 18.13 -21.60 -20.10
N GLU A 979 18.64 -20.83 -19.13
CA GLU A 979 19.44 -21.35 -18.01
C GLU A 979 18.59 -22.20 -17.04
N ALA A 980 17.30 -21.85 -16.85
CA ALA A 980 16.37 -22.63 -16.05
C ALA A 980 15.92 -23.93 -16.74
N MET A 981 15.62 -23.90 -18.05
CA MET A 981 15.21 -25.08 -18.82
C MET A 981 16.36 -26.07 -19.06
N ASN A 982 17.59 -25.60 -19.32
CA ASN A 982 18.75 -26.47 -19.46
C ASN A 982 19.15 -27.16 -18.14
N ARG A 983 18.76 -26.62 -16.98
CA ARG A 983 18.92 -27.27 -15.68
C ARG A 983 17.90 -28.38 -15.41
N VAL A 984 16.71 -28.32 -16.03
CA VAL A 984 15.65 -29.33 -15.87
C VAL A 984 15.87 -30.55 -16.77
N TRP A 985 16.60 -30.41 -17.89
CA TRP A 985 16.93 -31.51 -18.81
C TRP A 985 18.26 -32.23 -18.52
N ARG A 986 19.05 -31.75 -17.56
CA ARG A 986 20.30 -32.39 -17.08
C ARG A 986 20.21 -32.97 -15.66
N LEU A 987 19.03 -32.90 -15.05
CA LEU A 987 18.60 -33.72 -13.91
C LEU A 987 17.70 -34.82 -14.46
#